data_AF-A0A066W621-F1
#
_entry.id   AF-A0A066W621-F1
#
_cell.length_a   1.000
_cell.length_b   1.000
_cell.length_c   1.000
_cell.angle_alpha   90.00
_cell.angle_beta   90.00
_cell.angle_gamma   90.00
#
_symmetry.space_group_name_H-M   'P 1'
#
loop_
_entity.id
_entity.type
_entity.pdbx_description
1 polymer ?
#
loop_
_entity_poly.entity_id
_entity_poly.type
_entity_poly.pdbx_seq_one_letter_code
_entity_poly.pdbx_strand_id
1 'polypeptide(L)'
;MADQFNLDYLYSLTESNDPVPDAASTRSFGARTADKQGGTQQGRRAWQRRLRPDDQQHGHTSTKSNHSSAFFGATGHHNKHVVGSPGAAYSAQLTASLMSRPYTAPLSVLVTAWSSLYLAILWLYFSLIFALCFKIAWHSILRKPSHLFRKLKLYGSERSALSESSSSAAIDALHDKRTSAQIREIAFERSGEVLLWLGLAVLSLGTTWYHMIRYLLWSYQTFLHKAKLAQLLPPVRHAADARAGATLSPSSTLSTHITHAVHLSQTTLERMHVWLRETSLFKEAWLLVVGNELNWWWSAEVCIFTVGVWALFLRQRGGRSSIPSVWAFMLLGQVVAISFAQNLFHLALVLAPPESGRISISCSSVSAKEDDMELVRAISTNTDEVLRLYTETTEVECEQIDNTMSATGRSSRSDTIGTTNTTRRIWKQTRAITPPSIGRTLDVLVIAPVLVFAVRAVWFVPSTLPRILIMHLFPLLLSLYPTFAGGLLARLRSKLRIYIEHVMPTRHLLALSMLAQPSAVYALLALAAAIMRIANTYAAYGVLKISLQHVTGLQSARPGIRMLCGALFQRTFFSHPAQSSISFDNVCIGISSAAWIMIDMSRNMDKSRSARSARGAGEEQRSSLLFNLAFESAVVALITIIAGPSVTMAAYVAVDEHRREQSMLAAEKRLIVAGATPDAPSARSTTVSCSRPRTAQSDLKERARYILVNEVIEETIVRSNPGRVRR
;
A
#
# COMPACT_ATOMS: atom_id res chain seq x y z
N MET A 1 -31.98 -11.71 22.43
CA MET A 1 -31.67 -12.35 23.73
C MET A 1 -30.44 -13.24 23.67
N ALA A 2 -30.24 -14.09 22.65
CA ALA A 2 -28.99 -14.84 22.49
C ALA A 2 -27.73 -13.96 22.24
N ASP A 3 -27.88 -12.79 21.59
CA ASP A 3 -26.76 -11.87 21.36
C ASP A 3 -26.30 -11.08 22.61
N GLN A 4 -27.16 -11.01 23.64
CA GLN A 4 -26.87 -10.28 24.87
C GLN A 4 -25.98 -11.10 25.81
N PHE A 5 -26.10 -12.44 25.74
CA PHE A 5 -25.33 -13.39 26.56
C PHE A 5 -23.83 -13.42 26.19
N ASN A 6 -23.47 -13.03 24.97
CA ASN A 6 -22.07 -13.03 24.50
C ASN A 6 -21.29 -11.77 24.91
N LEU A 7 -22.00 -10.67 25.22
CA LEU A 7 -21.37 -9.40 25.63
C LEU A 7 -20.88 -9.45 27.09
N ASP A 8 -21.64 -10.08 27.98
CA ASP A 8 -21.23 -10.26 29.38
C ASP A 8 -20.02 -11.20 29.51
N TYR A 9 -19.91 -12.21 28.63
CA TYR A 9 -18.78 -13.15 28.60
C TYR A 9 -17.46 -12.52 28.12
N LEU A 10 -17.52 -11.63 27.11
CA LEU A 10 -16.33 -10.90 26.65
C LEU A 10 -15.86 -9.85 27.66
N TYR A 11 -16.78 -9.26 28.43
CA TYR A 11 -16.43 -8.35 29.52
C TYR A 11 -15.83 -9.07 30.73
N SER A 12 -16.31 -10.26 31.11
CA SER A 12 -15.72 -11.01 32.23
C SER A 12 -14.28 -11.46 31.97
N LEU A 13 -13.89 -11.65 30.70
CA LEU A 13 -12.52 -12.01 30.30
C LEU A 13 -11.53 -10.84 30.28
N THR A 14 -12.00 -9.59 30.35
CA THR A 14 -11.13 -8.41 30.32
C THR A 14 -10.92 -7.76 31.69
N GLU A 15 -11.74 -8.11 32.69
CA GLU A 15 -11.57 -7.61 34.07
C GLU A 15 -10.74 -8.55 34.99
N SER A 16 -10.43 -9.79 34.58
CA SER A 16 -9.54 -10.65 35.37
C SER A 16 -8.06 -10.23 35.21
N ASN A 17 -7.57 -9.42 36.13
CA ASN A 17 -6.16 -9.03 36.27
C ASN A 17 -5.24 -10.14 36.83
N ASP A 18 -5.60 -11.42 36.68
CA ASP A 18 -4.78 -12.50 37.19
C ASP A 18 -3.55 -12.76 36.30
N PRO A 19 -2.34 -12.85 36.88
CA PRO A 19 -1.14 -13.18 36.13
C PRO A 19 -1.24 -14.60 35.57
N VAL A 20 -1.03 -14.73 34.26
CA VAL A 20 -0.95 -16.02 33.54
C VAL A 20 0.14 -16.89 34.17
N PRO A 21 -0.15 -18.11 34.66
CA PRO A 21 0.88 -19.00 35.18
C PRO A 21 1.65 -19.65 34.02
N ASP A 22 2.97 -19.71 34.15
CA ASP A 22 3.89 -20.32 33.21
C ASP A 22 3.55 -21.80 32.95
N ALA A 23 3.34 -22.13 31.68
CA ALA A 23 3.13 -23.50 31.22
C ALA A 23 4.46 -24.25 31.10
N ALA A 24 4.91 -24.87 32.20
CA ALA A 24 5.98 -25.86 32.18
C ALA A 24 5.52 -27.18 32.84
N SER A 25 5.64 -28.26 32.05
CA SER A 25 5.62 -29.68 32.44
C SER A 25 4.30 -30.28 32.94
N THR A 26 3.76 -31.23 32.17
CA THR A 26 3.49 -32.61 32.63
C THR A 26 2.88 -33.46 31.49
N ARG A 27 3.67 -34.39 30.95
CA ARG A 27 3.17 -35.63 30.35
C ARG A 27 3.85 -36.78 31.11
N SER A 28 3.10 -37.41 32.00
CA SER A 28 3.38 -38.76 32.49
C SER A 28 2.07 -39.55 32.43
N PHE A 29 2.00 -40.45 31.46
CA PHE A 29 0.87 -41.37 31.27
C PHE A 29 1.07 -42.57 32.21
N GLY A 30 0.20 -42.70 33.20
CA GLY A 30 0.11 -43.87 34.06
C GLY A 30 -0.75 -44.95 33.43
N ALA A 31 -0.21 -46.17 33.37
CA ALA A 31 -0.87 -47.39 32.94
C ALA A 31 -1.95 -47.84 33.94
N ARG A 32 -3.11 -48.29 33.44
CA ARG A 32 -3.96 -49.28 34.10
C ARG A 32 -4.57 -50.24 33.09
N THR A 33 -4.35 -51.52 33.40
CA THR A 33 -4.89 -52.73 32.82
C THR A 33 -6.31 -53.01 33.33
N ALA A 34 -7.17 -53.60 32.49
CA ALA A 34 -8.04 -54.76 32.77
C ALA A 34 -9.10 -54.97 31.66
N ASP A 35 -8.86 -55.99 30.83
CA ASP A 35 -9.71 -57.17 30.63
C ASP A 35 -11.25 -57.00 30.45
N LYS A 36 -11.77 -57.29 29.24
CA LYS A 36 -12.32 -58.63 28.87
C LYS A 36 -13.00 -58.66 27.49
N GLN A 37 -12.60 -59.71 26.75
CA GLN A 37 -13.38 -60.61 25.88
C GLN A 37 -14.10 -60.10 24.61
N GLY A 38 -13.69 -60.71 23.48
CA GLY A 38 -14.65 -61.33 22.56
C GLY A 38 -14.37 -61.16 21.06
N GLY A 39 -13.92 -62.23 20.39
CA GLY A 39 -14.47 -62.58 19.07
C GLY A 39 -13.62 -62.37 17.81
N THR A 40 -12.83 -63.40 17.49
CA THR A 40 -12.73 -64.08 16.17
C THR A 40 -12.31 -63.34 14.87
N GLN A 41 -11.15 -63.83 14.39
CA GLN A 41 -10.90 -64.44 13.07
C GLN A 41 -10.29 -63.66 11.89
N GLN A 42 -9.27 -64.34 11.33
CA GLN A 42 -8.79 -64.40 9.94
C GLN A 42 -7.79 -63.33 9.42
N GLY A 43 -6.49 -63.60 9.66
CA GLY A 43 -5.62 -64.25 8.67
C GLY A 43 -5.03 -63.42 7.51
N ARG A 44 -3.70 -63.24 7.51
CA ARG A 44 -2.74 -63.82 6.52
C ARG A 44 -1.32 -63.22 6.63
N ARG A 45 -0.37 -64.12 6.90
CA ARG A 45 0.97 -64.31 6.29
C ARG A 45 1.99 -63.15 6.27
N ALA A 46 2.93 -63.24 7.23
CA ALA A 46 4.38 -63.48 7.07
C ALA A 46 5.16 -62.80 5.93
N TRP A 47 6.28 -62.14 6.27
CA TRP A 47 7.63 -62.47 5.74
C TRP A 47 8.74 -61.99 6.70
N GLN A 48 9.77 -62.82 6.83
CA GLN A 48 10.96 -62.75 7.70
C GLN A 48 11.95 -61.64 7.20
N ARG A 49 13.03 -61.21 7.88
CA ARG A 49 14.08 -61.98 8.55
C ARG A 49 15.12 -61.02 9.20
N ARG A 50 15.45 -61.31 10.46
CA ARG A 50 16.77 -61.28 11.15
C ARG A 50 17.83 -60.21 10.82
N LEU A 51 18.40 -59.59 11.86
CA LEU A 51 19.76 -59.89 12.36
C LEU A 51 19.84 -59.52 13.88
N ARG A 52 20.56 -60.37 14.61
CA ARG A 52 20.96 -60.40 16.04
C ARG A 52 22.48 -60.76 15.96
N PRO A 53 23.23 -60.89 17.08
CA PRO A 53 23.36 -60.10 18.30
C PRO A 53 24.86 -59.73 18.52
N ASP A 54 25.20 -59.02 19.61
CA ASP A 54 26.07 -59.56 20.67
C ASP A 54 26.65 -58.45 21.60
N ASP A 55 26.45 -58.74 22.88
CA ASP A 55 27.40 -58.70 24.00
C ASP A 55 27.85 -57.43 24.74
N GLN A 56 27.57 -57.54 26.04
CA GLN A 56 28.48 -57.39 27.18
C GLN A 56 28.69 -56.03 27.88
N GLN A 57 28.12 -56.03 29.10
CA GLN A 57 28.80 -55.87 30.40
C GLN A 57 29.29 -54.51 30.90
N HIS A 58 29.01 -54.38 32.20
CA HIS A 58 29.75 -53.71 33.27
C HIS A 58 29.54 -52.21 33.54
N GLY A 59 29.17 -51.94 34.80
CA GLY A 59 30.11 -51.24 35.66
C GLY A 59 29.58 -49.99 36.36
N HIS A 60 29.34 -50.14 37.67
CA HIS A 60 29.54 -49.17 38.76
C HIS A 60 29.80 -47.68 38.42
N THR A 61 29.16 -46.78 39.18
CA THR A 61 29.80 -46.15 40.36
C THR A 61 28.86 -45.23 41.14
N SER A 62 29.11 -45.22 42.45
CA SER A 62 28.51 -44.39 43.50
C SER A 62 29.29 -43.08 43.64
N THR A 63 28.63 -41.99 44.03
CA THR A 63 29.09 -40.96 45.00
C THR A 63 27.86 -40.13 45.43
N LYS A 64 27.35 -40.16 46.67
CA LYS A 64 27.80 -39.54 47.94
C LYS A 64 28.02 -38.02 47.90
N SER A 65 27.08 -37.27 48.50
CA SER A 65 27.27 -36.27 49.59
C SER A 65 25.89 -35.65 49.91
N ASN A 66 25.29 -35.86 51.09
CA ASN A 66 25.54 -35.24 52.41
C ASN A 66 25.41 -33.71 52.45
N HIS A 67 24.26 -33.22 52.93
CA HIS A 67 24.07 -32.48 54.21
C HIS A 67 22.75 -31.69 54.12
N SER A 68 21.71 -32.06 54.90
CA SER A 68 21.49 -31.72 56.33
C SER A 68 20.85 -30.34 56.53
N SER A 69 19.55 -30.35 56.82
CA SER A 69 18.87 -29.78 58.01
C SER A 69 17.42 -29.40 57.62
N ALA A 70 16.37 -30.04 58.14
CA ALA A 70 15.86 -30.02 59.53
C ALA A 70 15.55 -28.57 59.97
N PHE A 71 14.36 -28.18 60.46
CA PHE A 71 13.43 -28.92 61.31
C PHE A 71 12.13 -28.11 61.53
N PHE A 72 11.01 -28.84 61.65
CA PHE A 72 9.84 -28.66 62.54
C PHE A 72 8.78 -27.56 62.37
N GLY A 73 7.51 -28.00 62.37
CA GLY A 73 6.73 -27.87 63.61
C GLY A 73 5.27 -27.39 63.54
N ALA A 74 4.38 -28.24 63.03
CA ALA A 74 3.11 -28.68 63.64
C ALA A 74 2.21 -27.74 64.51
N THR A 75 0.90 -27.78 64.13
CA THR A 75 -0.33 -27.95 64.96
C THR A 75 -0.90 -26.81 65.82
N GLY A 76 -2.24 -26.68 65.80
CA GLY A 76 -3.02 -26.29 66.99
C GLY A 76 -4.35 -25.55 66.75
N HIS A 77 -5.47 -26.25 66.91
CA HIS A 77 -6.85 -25.73 67.07
C HIS A 77 -7.01 -24.72 68.24
N HIS A 78 -7.91 -23.73 68.12
CA HIS A 78 -8.96 -23.47 69.14
C HIS A 78 -10.06 -22.47 68.73
N ASN A 79 -11.27 -22.78 69.22
CA ASN A 79 -12.54 -22.06 69.16
C ASN A 79 -12.57 -20.88 70.16
N LYS A 80 -13.33 -19.80 69.90
CA LYS A 80 -14.03 -18.98 70.93
C LYS A 80 -15.01 -17.94 70.35
N HIS A 81 -16.23 -17.94 70.89
CA HIS A 81 -17.28 -16.91 70.82
C HIS A 81 -16.88 -15.62 71.56
N VAL A 82 -17.32 -14.43 71.08
CA VAL A 82 -17.72 -13.26 71.92
C VAL A 82 -18.74 -12.34 71.20
N VAL A 83 -19.91 -12.19 71.84
CA VAL A 83 -20.83 -11.05 72.12
C VAL A 83 -20.66 -9.69 71.41
N GLY A 84 -21.79 -9.07 71.04
CA GLY A 84 -21.90 -7.73 70.44
C GLY A 84 -22.14 -6.54 71.40
N SER A 85 -22.19 -5.32 70.84
CA SER A 85 -22.64 -4.08 71.49
C SER A 85 -23.09 -3.02 70.44
N PRO A 86 -24.14 -2.20 70.70
CA PRO A 86 -24.65 -1.19 69.76
C PRO A 86 -24.22 0.24 70.12
N GLY A 87 -23.94 1.09 69.13
CA GLY A 87 -23.83 2.54 69.33
C GLY A 87 -23.04 3.30 68.26
N ALA A 88 -23.67 3.70 67.17
CA ALA A 88 -23.12 4.69 66.23
C ALA A 88 -24.22 5.32 65.36
N ALA A 89 -24.99 6.25 65.91
CA ALA A 89 -25.94 7.07 65.14
C ALA A 89 -26.10 8.46 65.76
N TYR A 90 -25.08 9.32 65.69
CA TYR A 90 -25.23 10.75 66.03
C TYR A 90 -24.25 11.73 65.35
N SER A 91 -23.41 11.29 64.39
CA SER A 91 -22.34 12.14 63.80
C SER A 91 -22.70 12.77 62.43
N ALA A 92 -23.78 12.36 61.76
CA ALA A 92 -24.00 12.71 60.35
C ALA A 92 -24.78 14.01 60.08
N GLN A 93 -25.32 14.70 61.10
CA GLN A 93 -26.31 15.77 60.88
C GLN A 93 -25.75 17.20 60.93
N LEU A 94 -24.50 17.43 61.34
CA LEU A 94 -23.97 18.78 61.53
C LEU A 94 -23.18 19.34 60.32
N THR A 95 -22.77 18.50 59.37
CA THR A 95 -21.90 18.92 58.26
C THR A 95 -22.67 19.46 57.04
N ALA A 96 -23.99 19.33 57.00
CA ALA A 96 -24.81 19.66 55.82
C ALA A 96 -25.28 21.14 55.73
N SER A 97 -25.09 21.96 56.78
CA SER A 97 -25.73 23.28 56.86
C SER A 97 -24.85 24.45 56.35
N LEU A 98 -23.55 24.27 56.16
CA LEU A 98 -22.61 25.38 55.92
C LEU A 98 -22.19 25.64 54.45
N MET A 99 -22.72 24.91 53.45
CA MET A 99 -22.29 25.07 52.04
C MET A 99 -23.29 25.76 51.08
N SER A 100 -24.32 26.45 51.59
CA SER A 100 -25.36 27.08 50.76
C SER A 100 -25.19 28.61 50.60
N ARG A 101 -24.18 29.07 49.86
CA ARG A 101 -24.17 30.42 49.28
C ARG A 101 -23.89 30.39 47.77
N PRO A 102 -24.78 30.91 46.90
CA PRO A 102 -24.65 30.81 45.45
C PRO A 102 -23.84 31.99 44.89
N TYR A 103 -22.62 31.74 44.43
CA TYR A 103 -21.79 32.73 43.70
C TYR A 103 -21.30 32.21 42.33
N THR A 104 -21.94 31.18 41.75
CA THR A 104 -21.41 30.49 40.55
C THR A 104 -22.15 30.79 39.23
N ALA A 105 -23.18 31.65 39.24
CA ALA A 105 -23.97 31.97 38.04
C ALA A 105 -23.19 32.50 36.81
N PRO A 106 -22.09 33.28 36.92
CA PRO A 106 -21.38 33.75 35.72
C PRO A 106 -20.46 32.68 35.10
N LEU A 107 -20.03 31.68 35.88
CA LEU A 107 -19.09 30.66 35.41
C LEU A 107 -19.75 29.60 34.53
N SER A 108 -21.01 29.23 34.82
CA SER A 108 -21.75 28.27 34.00
C SER A 108 -22.12 28.83 32.63
N VAL A 109 -22.39 30.14 32.53
CA VAL A 109 -22.63 30.87 31.26
C VAL A 109 -21.36 30.95 30.43
N LEU A 110 -20.20 31.18 31.08
CA LEU A 110 -18.91 31.14 30.39
C LEU A 110 -18.56 29.73 29.91
N VAL A 111 -18.74 28.69 30.73
CA VAL A 111 -18.42 27.30 30.35
C VAL A 111 -19.31 26.79 29.21
N THR A 112 -20.60 27.17 29.18
CA THR A 112 -21.50 26.86 28.05
C THR A 112 -21.10 27.59 26.78
N ALA A 113 -20.82 28.90 26.86
CA ALA A 113 -20.32 29.67 25.72
C ALA A 113 -19.03 29.05 25.15
N TRP A 114 -18.11 28.60 26.02
CA TRP A 114 -16.86 27.94 25.63
C TRP A 114 -17.06 26.55 25.01
N SER A 115 -18.01 25.76 25.50
CA SER A 115 -18.27 24.40 24.99
C SER A 115 -18.99 24.41 23.65
N SER A 116 -19.95 25.31 23.48
CA SER A 116 -20.60 25.57 22.18
C SER A 116 -19.62 26.13 21.17
N LEU A 117 -18.72 27.03 21.60
CA LEU A 117 -17.62 27.51 20.78
C LEU A 117 -16.68 26.36 20.38
N TYR A 118 -16.36 25.44 21.28
CA TYR A 118 -15.47 24.31 20.99
C TYR A 118 -16.05 23.29 19.99
N LEU A 119 -17.34 22.97 20.07
CA LEU A 119 -17.99 22.08 19.11
C LEU A 119 -18.32 22.77 17.78
N ALA A 120 -18.65 24.05 17.80
CA ALA A 120 -18.68 24.86 16.60
C ALA A 120 -17.29 24.88 15.96
N ILE A 121 -16.21 25.00 16.74
CA ILE A 121 -14.83 24.89 16.25
C ILE A 121 -14.54 23.51 15.71
N LEU A 122 -14.91 22.40 16.38
CA LEU A 122 -14.64 21.04 15.87
C LEU A 122 -15.45 20.71 14.62
N TRP A 123 -16.72 21.09 14.56
CA TRP A 123 -17.54 20.93 13.37
C TRP A 123 -17.09 21.86 12.26
N LEU A 124 -16.72 23.11 12.56
CA LEU A 124 -16.06 24.01 11.61
C LEU A 124 -14.69 23.46 11.23
N TYR A 125 -13.97 22.73 12.08
CA TYR A 125 -12.65 22.17 11.82
C TYR A 125 -12.76 20.92 10.96
N PHE A 126 -13.74 20.05 11.19
CA PHE A 126 -14.05 18.93 10.31
C PHE A 126 -14.68 19.40 9.00
N SER A 127 -15.56 20.39 9.04
CA SER A 127 -16.13 21.01 7.85
C SER A 127 -15.09 21.87 7.14
N LEU A 128 -14.12 22.49 7.83
CA LEU A 128 -12.98 23.16 7.21
C LEU A 128 -12.03 22.13 6.67
N ILE A 129 -11.68 21.07 7.37
CA ILE A 129 -10.78 20.03 6.85
C ILE A 129 -11.44 19.35 5.68
N PHE A 130 -12.72 19.02 5.77
CA PHE A 130 -13.48 18.47 4.65
C PHE A 130 -13.58 19.49 3.53
N ALA A 131 -13.98 20.73 3.80
CA ALA A 131 -14.04 21.78 2.79
C ALA A 131 -12.66 22.21 2.30
N LEU A 132 -11.57 21.99 3.02
CA LEU A 132 -10.18 22.33 2.67
C LEU A 132 -9.56 21.18 1.92
N CYS A 133 -9.76 19.93 2.32
CA CYS A 133 -9.42 18.74 1.55
C CYS A 133 -10.24 18.70 0.27
N PHE A 134 -11.54 18.97 0.34
CA PHE A 134 -12.40 19.15 -0.81
C PHE A 134 -11.96 20.36 -1.60
N LYS A 135 -11.71 21.54 -1.02
CA LYS A 135 -11.25 22.73 -1.75
C LYS A 135 -9.84 22.58 -2.30
N ILE A 136 -8.93 21.82 -1.69
CA ILE A 136 -7.56 21.51 -2.14
C ILE A 136 -7.64 20.47 -3.25
N ALA A 137 -8.44 19.42 -3.08
CA ALA A 137 -8.74 18.44 -4.11
C ALA A 137 -9.39 19.17 -5.28
N TRP A 138 -10.52 19.83 -5.09
CA TRP A 138 -11.22 20.74 -6.01
C TRP A 138 -10.32 21.83 -6.58
N HIS A 139 -9.36 22.40 -5.85
CA HIS A 139 -8.43 23.37 -6.41
C HIS A 139 -7.45 22.70 -7.36
N SER A 140 -6.87 21.60 -6.90
CA SER A 140 -5.89 20.80 -7.64
C SER A 140 -6.51 20.18 -8.89
N ILE A 141 -7.80 19.82 -8.79
CA ILE A 141 -8.62 19.12 -9.79
C ILE A 141 -9.32 20.14 -10.72
N LEU A 142 -9.88 21.24 -10.21
CA LEU A 142 -10.79 22.14 -10.95
C LEU A 142 -10.34 23.60 -11.08
N ARG A 143 -9.38 24.10 -10.29
CA ARG A 143 -8.88 25.48 -10.46
C ARG A 143 -7.84 25.61 -11.58
N LYS A 144 -7.12 24.54 -11.91
CA LYS A 144 -6.29 24.50 -13.14
C LYS A 144 -7.12 24.45 -14.43
N PRO A 145 -8.17 23.63 -14.57
CA PRO A 145 -8.98 23.65 -15.79
C PRO A 145 -9.83 24.90 -15.93
N SER A 146 -10.29 25.57 -14.87
CA SER A 146 -11.01 26.85 -15.02
C SER A 146 -10.12 28.00 -15.48
N HIS A 147 -8.83 28.02 -15.13
CA HIS A 147 -7.86 28.96 -15.72
C HIS A 147 -7.56 28.61 -17.19
N LEU A 148 -7.62 27.32 -17.54
CA LEU A 148 -7.53 26.84 -18.93
C LEU A 148 -8.77 27.21 -19.73
N PHE A 149 -9.98 26.96 -19.22
CA PHE A 149 -11.26 27.30 -19.83
C PHE A 149 -11.49 28.81 -19.91
N ARG A 150 -11.05 29.59 -18.90
CA ARG A 150 -11.13 31.06 -18.91
C ARG A 150 -10.08 31.67 -19.85
N LYS A 151 -8.86 31.10 -19.95
CA LYS A 151 -7.92 31.45 -21.03
C LYS A 151 -8.49 31.12 -22.40
N LEU A 152 -9.10 29.94 -22.59
CA LEU A 152 -9.76 29.56 -23.84
C LEU A 152 -10.92 30.49 -24.21
N LYS A 153 -11.69 30.99 -23.23
CA LYS A 153 -12.81 31.92 -23.47
C LYS A 153 -12.34 33.35 -23.74
N LEU A 154 -11.28 33.81 -23.06
CA LEU A 154 -10.65 35.12 -23.32
C LEU A 154 -9.87 35.15 -24.64
N TYR A 155 -9.21 34.05 -25.01
CA TYR A 155 -8.56 33.88 -26.33
C TYR A 155 -9.54 33.90 -27.50
N GLY A 156 -10.81 33.51 -27.27
CA GLY A 156 -11.87 33.69 -28.26
C GLY A 156 -12.23 35.16 -28.48
N SER A 157 -12.04 36.02 -27.49
CA SER A 157 -12.45 37.43 -27.49
C SER A 157 -11.33 38.39 -27.94
N GLU A 158 -10.05 38.09 -27.69
CA GLU A 158 -8.89 38.87 -28.19
C GLU A 158 -8.63 38.66 -29.69
N ARG A 159 -9.30 37.69 -30.31
CA ARG A 159 -9.14 37.32 -31.72
C ARG A 159 -9.68 38.35 -32.71
N SER A 160 -10.53 39.26 -32.24
CA SER A 160 -11.11 40.32 -33.07
C SER A 160 -10.24 41.57 -33.15
N ALA A 161 -9.16 41.66 -32.37
CA ALA A 161 -8.28 42.83 -32.30
C ALA A 161 -6.90 42.64 -32.96
N LEU A 162 -6.54 41.41 -33.39
CA LEU A 162 -5.25 41.07 -33.98
C LEU A 162 -5.42 40.57 -35.42
N SER A 163 -5.93 41.41 -36.32
CA SER A 163 -6.01 41.09 -37.76
C SER A 163 -4.90 41.73 -38.61
N GLU A 164 -4.01 42.53 -38.05
CA GLU A 164 -3.01 43.26 -38.85
C GLU A 164 -1.64 43.30 -38.16
N SER A 165 -0.85 42.25 -38.37
CA SER A 165 0.59 42.31 -38.69
C SER A 165 1.38 41.07 -38.24
N SER A 166 2.28 40.62 -39.11
CA SER A 166 3.29 39.55 -38.96
C SER A 166 2.85 38.09 -39.17
N SER A 167 3.54 37.38 -40.08
CA SER A 167 3.30 35.96 -40.38
C SER A 167 3.63 35.01 -39.22
N SER A 168 4.42 35.47 -38.24
CA SER A 168 4.72 34.70 -37.02
C SER A 168 3.48 34.54 -36.13
N ALA A 169 2.65 35.58 -36.01
CA ALA A 169 1.42 35.52 -35.20
C ALA A 169 0.39 34.53 -35.77
N ALA A 170 0.38 34.33 -37.09
CA ALA A 170 -0.50 33.36 -37.75
C ALA A 170 -0.11 31.89 -37.44
N ILE A 171 1.20 31.61 -37.35
CA ILE A 171 1.71 30.27 -37.00
C ILE A 171 1.41 29.96 -35.53
N ASP A 172 1.62 30.93 -34.62
CA ASP A 172 1.28 30.77 -33.20
C ASP A 172 -0.23 30.60 -32.98
N ALA A 173 -1.06 31.36 -33.71
CA ALA A 173 -2.51 31.24 -33.64
C ALA A 173 -3.03 29.90 -34.20
N LEU A 174 -2.35 29.31 -35.19
CA LEU A 174 -2.65 27.98 -35.71
C LEU A 174 -2.23 26.87 -34.75
N HIS A 175 -1.04 27.00 -34.15
CA HIS A 175 -0.57 26.06 -33.13
C HIS A 175 -1.51 26.07 -31.90
N ASP A 176 -1.92 27.26 -31.45
CA ASP A 176 -2.85 27.40 -30.33
C ASP A 176 -4.27 26.88 -30.65
N LYS A 177 -4.78 27.10 -31.88
CA LYS A 177 -6.04 26.48 -32.35
C LYS A 177 -6.00 24.97 -32.28
N ARG A 178 -4.93 24.36 -32.80
CA ARG A 178 -4.77 22.91 -32.85
C ARG A 178 -4.69 22.33 -31.44
N THR A 179 -3.93 23.00 -30.56
CA THR A 179 -3.79 22.60 -29.16
C THR A 179 -5.14 22.70 -28.42
N SER A 180 -5.89 23.79 -28.63
CA SER A 180 -7.21 23.99 -28.01
C SER A 180 -8.27 23.00 -28.47
N ALA A 181 -8.25 22.61 -29.74
CA ALA A 181 -9.13 21.58 -30.28
C ALA A 181 -8.81 20.20 -29.69
N GLN A 182 -7.51 19.83 -29.68
CA GLN A 182 -7.05 18.58 -29.06
C GLN A 182 -7.37 18.50 -27.57
N ILE A 183 -7.24 19.61 -26.83
CA ILE A 183 -7.61 19.65 -25.41
C ILE A 183 -9.10 19.40 -25.21
N ARG A 184 -9.98 19.96 -26.06
CA ARG A 184 -11.43 19.74 -25.96
C ARG A 184 -11.81 18.31 -26.31
N GLU A 185 -11.18 17.74 -27.31
CA GLU A 185 -11.40 16.34 -27.70
C GLU A 185 -10.97 15.39 -26.57
N ILE A 186 -9.75 15.57 -26.03
CA ILE A 186 -9.26 14.80 -24.88
C ILE A 186 -10.17 15.00 -23.65
N ALA A 187 -10.65 16.21 -23.40
CA ALA A 187 -11.56 16.48 -22.28
C ALA A 187 -12.92 15.79 -22.47
N PHE A 188 -13.44 15.76 -23.70
CA PHE A 188 -14.69 15.08 -24.03
C PHE A 188 -14.55 13.56 -23.89
N GLU A 189 -13.49 12.97 -24.43
CA GLU A 189 -13.18 11.53 -24.28
C GLU A 189 -13.05 11.12 -22.81
N ARG A 190 -12.46 11.97 -21.98
CA ARG A 190 -12.27 11.69 -20.55
C ARG A 190 -13.51 11.98 -19.68
N SER A 191 -14.54 12.61 -20.22
CA SER A 191 -15.72 13.01 -19.43
C SER A 191 -16.44 11.81 -18.81
N GLY A 192 -16.54 10.69 -19.53
CA GLY A 192 -17.13 9.44 -19.02
C GLY A 192 -16.33 8.87 -17.86
N GLU A 193 -15.00 8.87 -17.95
CA GLU A 193 -14.13 8.42 -16.85
C GLU A 193 -14.22 9.34 -15.63
N VAL A 194 -14.28 10.66 -15.84
CA VAL A 194 -14.47 11.64 -14.76
C VAL A 194 -15.78 11.37 -14.01
N LEU A 195 -16.89 11.18 -14.74
CA LEU A 195 -18.18 10.85 -14.17
C LEU A 195 -18.17 9.52 -13.43
N LEU A 196 -17.50 8.50 -13.99
CA LEU A 196 -17.35 7.20 -13.34
C LEU A 196 -16.60 7.31 -12.01
N TRP A 197 -15.42 7.95 -11.99
CA TRP A 197 -14.63 8.07 -10.76
C TRP A 197 -15.31 8.93 -9.71
N LEU A 198 -16.01 9.99 -10.13
CA LEU A 198 -16.81 10.82 -9.23
C LEU A 198 -18.00 10.01 -8.66
N GLY A 199 -18.71 9.25 -9.50
CA GLY A 199 -19.80 8.38 -9.08
C GLY A 199 -19.35 7.31 -8.10
N LEU A 200 -18.24 6.63 -8.37
CA LEU A 200 -17.64 5.66 -7.48
C LEU A 200 -17.17 6.28 -6.16
N ALA A 201 -16.62 7.51 -6.19
CA ALA A 201 -16.26 8.24 -4.98
C ALA A 201 -17.50 8.55 -4.12
N VAL A 202 -18.57 9.09 -4.71
CA VAL A 202 -19.82 9.38 -3.98
C VAL A 202 -20.45 8.12 -3.42
N LEU A 203 -20.50 7.04 -4.21
CA LEU A 203 -21.05 5.74 -3.77
C LEU A 203 -20.23 5.14 -2.62
N SER A 204 -18.90 5.16 -2.74
CA SER A 204 -17.98 4.70 -1.69
C SER A 204 -18.17 5.51 -0.39
N LEU A 205 -18.21 6.84 -0.49
CA LEU A 205 -18.42 7.71 0.67
C LEU A 205 -19.77 7.45 1.31
N GLY A 206 -20.85 7.41 0.52
CA GLY A 206 -22.21 7.20 1.01
C GLY A 206 -22.39 5.87 1.71
N THR A 207 -21.86 4.78 1.14
CA THR A 207 -21.98 3.43 1.73
C THR A 207 -21.16 3.28 3.00
N THR A 208 -19.89 3.71 3.00
CA THR A 208 -19.02 3.63 4.18
C THR A 208 -19.53 4.52 5.32
N TRP A 209 -19.90 5.77 5.04
CA TRP A 209 -20.39 6.69 6.07
C TRP A 209 -21.77 6.35 6.60
N TYR A 210 -22.66 5.75 5.80
CA TYR A 210 -23.91 5.23 6.32
C TYR A 210 -23.67 4.25 7.47
N HIS A 211 -22.72 3.32 7.31
CA HIS A 211 -22.36 2.36 8.35
C HIS A 211 -21.57 2.99 9.50
N MET A 212 -20.70 3.96 9.23
CA MET A 212 -20.00 4.73 10.27
C MET A 212 -20.98 5.51 11.16
N ILE A 213 -21.98 6.18 10.57
CA ILE A 213 -23.03 6.89 11.33
C ILE A 213 -23.84 5.91 12.17
N ARG A 214 -24.20 4.74 11.61
CA ARG A 214 -24.86 3.68 12.39
C ARG A 214 -24.00 3.18 13.54
N TYR A 215 -22.68 3.08 13.35
CA TYR A 215 -21.74 2.75 14.42
C TYR A 215 -21.71 3.83 15.50
N LEU A 216 -21.62 5.11 15.13
CA LEU A 216 -21.66 6.22 16.08
C LEU A 216 -22.95 6.22 16.91
N LEU A 217 -24.10 5.98 16.27
CA LEU A 217 -25.38 5.85 16.96
C LEU A 217 -25.39 4.66 17.93
N TRP A 218 -24.87 3.50 17.51
CA TRP A 218 -24.76 2.31 18.35
C TRP A 218 -23.85 2.53 19.56
N SER A 219 -22.68 3.16 19.35
CA SER A 219 -21.74 3.48 20.44
C SER A 219 -22.36 4.47 21.42
N TYR A 220 -23.05 5.50 20.93
CA TYR A 220 -23.74 6.47 21.78
C TYR A 220 -24.85 5.83 22.62
N GLN A 221 -25.66 4.94 22.03
CA GLN A 221 -26.69 4.19 22.76
C GLN A 221 -26.09 3.29 23.84
N THR A 222 -24.97 2.63 23.53
CA THR A 222 -24.24 1.79 24.48
C THR A 222 -23.69 2.63 25.64
N PHE A 223 -23.12 3.79 25.35
CA PHE A 223 -22.71 4.77 26.36
C PHE A 223 -23.87 5.20 27.25
N LEU A 224 -25.03 5.56 26.66
CA LEU A 224 -26.22 5.94 27.44
C LEU A 224 -26.70 4.81 28.36
N HIS A 225 -26.64 3.56 27.90
CA HIS A 225 -27.00 2.41 28.73
C HIS A 225 -26.05 2.27 29.92
N LYS A 226 -24.74 2.35 29.69
CA LYS A 226 -23.71 2.31 30.75
C LYS A 226 -23.82 3.48 31.73
N ALA A 227 -24.04 4.69 31.21
CA ALA A 227 -24.18 5.89 32.03
C ALA A 227 -25.43 5.86 32.93
N LYS A 228 -26.53 5.26 32.44
CA LYS A 228 -27.73 5.00 33.26
C LYS A 228 -27.44 4.01 34.38
N LEU A 229 -26.75 2.91 34.07
CA LEU A 229 -26.36 1.90 35.06
C LEU A 229 -25.44 2.49 36.13
N ALA A 230 -24.51 3.36 35.72
CA ALA A 230 -23.57 4.02 36.61
C ALA A 230 -24.18 5.21 37.39
N GLN A 231 -25.47 5.52 37.20
CA GLN A 231 -26.16 6.69 37.77
C GLN A 231 -25.45 8.04 37.48
N LEU A 232 -24.58 8.08 36.47
CA LEU A 232 -23.79 9.26 36.10
C LEU A 232 -24.66 10.33 35.43
N LEU A 233 -25.85 9.96 34.99
CA LEU A 233 -26.83 10.89 34.44
C LEU A 233 -27.80 11.26 35.56
N PRO A 234 -27.93 12.56 35.90
CA PRO A 234 -28.94 12.99 36.85
C PRO A 234 -30.31 12.48 36.38
N PRO A 235 -31.16 11.97 37.30
CA PRO A 235 -32.48 11.48 36.92
C PRO A 235 -33.18 12.58 36.15
N VAL A 236 -33.69 12.25 34.96
CA VAL A 236 -34.54 13.16 34.20
C VAL A 236 -35.73 13.42 35.10
N ARG A 237 -35.74 14.56 35.80
CA ARG A 237 -36.88 14.97 36.62
C ARG A 237 -38.03 15.14 35.66
N HIS A 238 -38.92 14.14 35.63
CA HIS A 238 -40.09 14.17 34.78
C HIS A 238 -40.92 15.38 35.21
N ALA A 239 -41.24 16.26 34.26
CA ALA A 239 -42.05 17.45 34.49
C ALA A 239 -43.49 17.16 35.00
N ALA A 240 -43.83 15.88 35.23
CA ALA A 240 -45.08 15.45 35.83
C ALA A 240 -45.28 16.00 37.26
N ASP A 241 -44.21 16.16 38.03
CA ASP A 241 -44.31 16.71 39.39
C ASP A 241 -44.62 18.23 39.39
N ALA A 242 -44.41 18.93 38.27
CA ALA A 242 -44.76 20.34 38.14
C ALA A 242 -46.27 20.57 37.84
N ARG A 243 -47.04 19.51 37.51
CA ARG A 243 -48.47 19.63 37.18
C ARG A 243 -49.41 19.55 38.38
N ALA A 244 -48.94 19.09 39.53
CA ALA A 244 -49.82 18.74 40.65
C ALA A 244 -50.29 19.93 41.54
N GLY A 245 -49.88 21.18 41.27
CA GLY A 245 -50.27 22.28 42.18
C GLY A 245 -50.29 23.72 41.65
N ALA A 246 -50.06 23.98 40.36
CA ALA A 246 -49.93 25.35 39.86
C ALA A 246 -51.12 25.80 39.00
N THR A 247 -52.14 26.36 39.65
CA THR A 247 -53.18 27.21 39.05
C THR A 247 -52.59 28.58 38.68
N LEU A 248 -51.79 28.72 37.62
CA LEU A 248 -51.19 30.02 37.27
C LEU A 248 -51.19 30.36 35.77
N SER A 249 -51.75 31.55 35.52
CA SER A 249 -51.61 32.53 34.44
C SER A 249 -50.98 32.12 33.08
N PRO A 250 -51.68 32.34 31.94
CA PRO A 250 -51.23 32.00 30.59
C PRO A 250 -50.01 32.78 30.06
N SER A 251 -49.52 33.81 30.77
CA SER A 251 -48.32 34.56 30.35
C SER A 251 -46.99 33.94 30.80
N SER A 252 -47.01 32.92 31.66
CA SER A 252 -45.80 32.28 32.21
C SER A 252 -45.28 31.07 31.40
N THR A 253 -46.08 30.56 30.45
CA THR A 253 -45.83 29.33 29.69
C THR A 253 -44.73 29.48 28.63
N LEU A 254 -44.58 30.65 28.01
CA LEU A 254 -43.59 30.84 26.95
C LEU A 254 -42.15 30.81 27.51
N SER A 255 -41.95 31.42 28.69
CA SER A 255 -40.63 31.43 29.33
C SER A 255 -40.22 30.03 29.79
N THR A 256 -41.15 29.22 30.29
CA THR A 256 -40.85 27.84 30.73
C THR A 256 -40.48 26.93 29.57
N HIS A 257 -41.13 27.06 28.41
CA HIS A 257 -40.78 26.28 27.22
C HIS A 257 -39.37 26.59 26.69
N ILE A 258 -38.96 27.87 26.69
CA ILE A 258 -37.61 28.28 26.25
C ILE A 258 -36.55 27.76 27.21
N THR A 259 -36.73 27.91 28.53
CA THR A 259 -35.76 27.41 29.52
C THR A 259 -35.61 25.89 29.45
N HIS A 260 -36.71 25.15 29.26
CA HIS A 260 -36.66 23.69 29.16
C HIS A 260 -35.94 23.23 27.89
N ALA A 261 -36.16 23.90 26.75
CA ALA A 261 -35.46 23.60 25.49
C ALA A 261 -33.95 23.87 25.58
N VAL A 262 -33.54 24.99 26.19
CA VAL A 262 -32.12 25.31 26.42
C VAL A 262 -31.47 24.27 27.32
N HIS A 263 -32.13 23.88 28.42
CA HIS A 263 -31.60 22.86 29.33
C HIS A 263 -31.49 21.47 28.67
N LEU A 264 -32.42 21.10 27.78
CA LEU A 264 -32.35 19.87 26.97
C LEU A 264 -31.19 19.88 25.96
N SER A 265 -30.93 21.03 25.32
CA SER A 265 -29.83 21.17 24.36
C SER A 265 -28.47 21.09 25.06
N GLN A 266 -28.33 21.77 26.21
CA GLN A 266 -27.12 21.81 27.01
C GLN A 266 -26.78 20.42 27.56
N THR A 267 -27.79 19.70 28.08
CA THR A 267 -27.61 18.32 28.55
C THR A 267 -27.28 17.36 27.42
N THR A 268 -27.70 17.61 26.17
CA THR A 268 -27.35 16.75 25.04
C THR A 268 -25.91 16.95 24.59
N LEU A 269 -25.46 18.20 24.51
CA LEU A 269 -24.09 18.56 24.18
C LEU A 269 -23.10 18.07 25.24
N GLU A 270 -23.41 18.26 26.52
CA GLU A 270 -22.62 17.71 27.63
C GLU A 270 -22.55 16.18 27.57
N ARG A 271 -23.67 15.50 27.29
CA ARG A 271 -23.68 14.04 27.09
C ARG A 271 -22.84 13.59 25.90
N MET A 272 -22.88 14.32 24.79
CA MET A 272 -22.03 14.03 23.62
C MET A 272 -20.55 14.27 23.93
N HIS A 273 -20.22 15.34 24.65
CA HIS A 273 -18.86 15.62 25.06
C HIS A 273 -18.32 14.52 25.98
N VAL A 274 -19.07 14.13 27.01
CA VAL A 274 -18.70 13.02 27.89
C VAL A 274 -18.59 11.72 27.10
N TRP A 275 -19.54 11.41 26.20
CA TRP A 275 -19.43 10.25 25.32
C TRP A 275 -18.14 10.25 24.50
N LEU A 276 -17.84 11.34 23.78
CA LEU A 276 -16.63 11.44 22.95
C LEU A 276 -15.33 11.44 23.76
N ARG A 277 -15.37 11.89 25.02
CA ARG A 277 -14.21 11.89 25.93
C ARG A 277 -13.96 10.50 26.53
N GLU A 278 -15.03 9.82 26.95
CA GLU A 278 -14.95 8.53 27.65
C GLU A 278 -14.91 7.34 26.70
N THR A 279 -15.41 7.48 25.47
CA THR A 279 -15.38 6.40 24.47
C THR A 279 -14.23 6.60 23.50
N SER A 280 -13.42 5.55 23.38
CA SER A 280 -12.36 5.50 22.39
C SER A 280 -12.91 4.90 21.10
N LEU A 281 -13.79 5.64 20.41
CA LEU A 281 -14.54 5.17 19.23
C LEU A 281 -13.70 4.37 18.25
N PHE A 282 -12.52 4.88 17.90
CA PHE A 282 -11.63 4.19 16.97
C PHE A 282 -11.09 2.87 17.55
N LYS A 283 -10.69 2.87 18.83
CA LYS A 283 -10.19 1.67 19.51
C LYS A 283 -11.30 0.61 19.63
N GLU A 284 -12.50 1.00 20.02
CA GLU A 284 -13.66 0.10 20.12
C GLU A 284 -14.03 -0.51 18.76
N ALA A 285 -14.14 0.33 17.72
CA ALA A 285 -14.38 -0.14 16.36
C ALA A 285 -13.33 -1.16 15.93
N TRP A 286 -12.05 -0.87 16.16
CA TRP A 286 -10.96 -1.79 15.80
C TRP A 286 -10.98 -3.08 16.61
N LEU A 287 -11.22 -3.02 17.92
CA LEU A 287 -11.33 -4.22 18.76
C LEU A 287 -12.43 -5.16 18.29
N LEU A 288 -13.56 -4.62 17.82
CA LEU A 288 -14.64 -5.42 17.24
C LEU A 288 -14.25 -6.05 15.91
N VAL A 289 -13.51 -5.30 15.10
CA VAL A 289 -13.03 -5.72 13.78
C VAL A 289 -11.96 -6.81 13.87
N VAL A 290 -11.08 -6.75 14.86
CA VAL A 290 -10.01 -7.73 15.08
C VAL A 290 -10.39 -8.85 16.05
N GLY A 291 -11.57 -8.74 16.68
CA GLY A 291 -11.96 -9.60 17.80
C GLY A 291 -12.12 -11.08 17.46
N ASN A 292 -12.21 -11.44 16.17
CA ASN A 292 -12.17 -12.82 15.72
C ASN A 292 -11.66 -12.93 14.27
N GLU A 293 -11.24 -14.12 13.87
CA GLU A 293 -10.67 -14.43 12.56
C GLU A 293 -11.66 -14.21 11.42
N LEU A 294 -12.95 -14.40 11.70
CA LEU A 294 -14.05 -14.24 10.76
C LEU A 294 -14.28 -12.75 10.39
N ASN A 295 -14.20 -11.85 11.37
CA ASN A 295 -14.26 -10.40 11.19
C ASN A 295 -12.96 -9.89 10.54
N TRP A 296 -11.81 -10.42 10.99
CA TRP A 296 -10.50 -10.05 10.46
C TRP A 296 -10.37 -10.32 8.96
N TRP A 297 -11.05 -11.34 8.43
CA TRP A 297 -10.97 -11.74 7.02
C TRP A 297 -11.22 -10.60 6.01
N TRP A 298 -12.17 -9.70 6.31
CA TRP A 298 -12.45 -8.53 5.47
C TRP A 298 -11.42 -7.41 5.67
N SER A 299 -11.05 -7.17 6.92
CA SER A 299 -10.22 -6.03 7.31
C SER A 299 -8.76 -6.24 6.97
N ALA A 300 -8.27 -7.47 7.05
CA ALA A 300 -6.94 -7.86 6.59
C ALA A 300 -6.71 -7.46 5.13
N GLU A 301 -7.73 -7.64 4.26
CA GLU A 301 -7.66 -7.30 2.84
C GLU A 301 -7.54 -5.80 2.60
N VAL A 302 -8.30 -4.98 3.34
CA VAL A 302 -8.17 -3.51 3.26
C VAL A 302 -6.79 -3.07 3.77
N CYS A 303 -6.32 -3.68 4.85
CA CYS A 303 -5.04 -3.33 5.47
C CYS A 303 -3.86 -3.67 4.55
N ILE A 304 -3.85 -4.85 3.92
CA ILE A 304 -2.79 -5.20 2.99
C ILE A 304 -2.85 -4.37 1.71
N PHE A 305 -4.06 -4.09 1.21
CA PHE A 305 -4.24 -3.21 0.06
C PHE A 305 -3.61 -1.84 0.31
N THR A 306 -3.91 -1.25 1.48
CA THR A 306 -3.44 0.09 1.84
C THR A 306 -1.94 0.16 2.09
N VAL A 307 -1.44 -0.72 2.96
CA VAL A 307 -0.03 -0.79 3.36
C VAL A 307 0.88 -1.13 2.20
N GLY A 308 0.47 -2.05 1.35
CA GLY A 308 1.27 -2.52 0.25
C GLY A 308 0.93 -1.82 -1.05
N VAL A 309 -0.13 -2.31 -1.69
CA VAL A 309 -0.40 -2.07 -3.11
C VAL A 309 -0.68 -0.60 -3.38
N TRP A 310 -1.58 -0.01 -2.60
CA TRP A 310 -2.06 1.35 -2.82
C TRP A 310 -1.02 2.39 -2.46
N ALA A 311 -0.31 2.27 -1.33
CA ALA A 311 0.73 3.22 -0.95
C ALA A 311 1.87 3.29 -2.00
N LEU A 312 2.31 2.15 -2.53
CA LEU A 312 3.28 2.11 -3.62
C LEU A 312 2.70 2.68 -4.92
N PHE A 313 1.45 2.32 -5.24
CA PHE A 313 0.76 2.79 -6.43
C PHE A 313 0.61 4.32 -6.45
N LEU A 314 0.18 4.91 -5.34
CA LEU A 314 0.10 6.35 -5.13
C LEU A 314 1.46 7.01 -5.41
N ARG A 315 2.53 6.50 -4.80
CA ARG A 315 3.88 7.04 -4.98
C ARG A 315 4.31 6.99 -6.45
N GLN A 316 4.16 5.84 -7.09
CA GLN A 316 4.65 5.62 -8.44
C GLN A 316 3.85 6.41 -9.48
N ARG A 317 2.53 6.24 -9.49
CA ARG A 317 1.65 6.90 -10.47
C ARG A 317 1.49 8.39 -10.20
N GLY A 318 1.51 8.80 -8.92
CA GLY A 318 1.45 10.20 -8.54
C GLY A 318 2.69 10.97 -8.95
N GLY A 319 3.88 10.38 -8.77
CA GLY A 319 5.14 10.98 -9.23
C GLY A 319 5.20 11.16 -10.75
N ARG A 320 4.83 10.12 -11.50
CA ARG A 320 4.77 10.14 -12.98
C ARG A 320 3.81 11.20 -13.52
N SER A 321 2.59 11.20 -12.98
CA SER A 321 1.55 12.14 -13.37
C SER A 321 1.76 13.55 -12.80
N SER A 322 2.83 13.77 -12.01
CA SER A 322 3.13 15.02 -11.32
C SER A 322 1.96 15.53 -10.46
N ILE A 323 1.25 14.61 -9.82
CA ILE A 323 0.17 14.95 -8.90
C ILE A 323 0.82 15.48 -7.62
N PRO A 324 0.54 16.73 -7.21
CA PRO A 324 1.08 17.28 -5.98
C PRO A 324 0.45 16.59 -4.76
N SER A 325 1.21 16.56 -3.65
CA SER A 325 0.68 16.13 -2.35
C SER A 325 0.00 14.76 -2.36
N VAL A 326 0.61 13.76 -3.00
CA VAL A 326 0.12 12.37 -3.06
C VAL A 326 -0.23 11.82 -1.67
N TRP A 327 0.51 12.22 -0.63
CA TRP A 327 0.25 11.85 0.76
C TRP A 327 -1.13 12.27 1.26
N ALA A 328 -1.73 13.33 0.70
CA ALA A 328 -3.04 13.81 1.12
C ALA A 328 -4.14 12.80 0.76
N PHE A 329 -3.99 12.04 -0.33
CA PHE A 329 -4.90 10.95 -0.65
C PHE A 329 -4.78 9.83 0.37
N MET A 330 -3.55 9.47 0.76
CA MET A 330 -3.34 8.46 1.81
C MET A 330 -3.96 8.91 3.14
N LEU A 331 -3.70 10.15 3.57
CA LEU A 331 -4.29 10.72 4.79
C LEU A 331 -5.82 10.72 4.71
N LEU A 332 -6.39 11.14 3.59
CA LEU A 332 -7.84 11.13 3.36
C LEU A 332 -8.41 9.72 3.49
N GLY A 333 -7.68 8.71 2.99
CA GLY A 333 -8.04 7.31 3.15
C GLY A 333 -8.10 6.88 4.61
N GLN A 334 -7.14 7.32 5.43
CA GLN A 334 -7.08 7.02 6.87
C GLN A 334 -8.20 7.71 7.67
N VAL A 335 -8.64 8.90 7.24
CA VAL A 335 -9.65 9.70 7.94
C VAL A 335 -11.08 9.33 7.53
N VAL A 336 -11.29 8.97 6.26
CA VAL A 336 -12.62 8.81 5.67
C VAL A 336 -12.88 7.36 5.29
N ALA A 337 -12.35 6.94 4.15
CA ALA A 337 -12.44 5.59 3.61
C ALA A 337 -11.40 5.45 2.50
N ILE A 338 -10.80 4.26 2.38
CA ILE A 338 -9.73 4.01 1.43
C ILE A 338 -10.26 4.04 0.00
N SER A 339 -11.42 3.41 -0.26
CA SER A 339 -12.04 3.43 -1.58
C SER A 339 -12.40 4.84 -2.03
N PHE A 340 -12.81 5.72 -1.12
CA PHE A 340 -13.13 7.11 -1.47
C PHE A 340 -11.86 7.85 -1.92
N ALA A 341 -10.80 7.74 -1.14
CA ALA A 341 -9.51 8.35 -1.47
C ALA A 341 -8.90 7.77 -2.74
N GLN A 342 -9.02 6.46 -2.97
CA GLN A 342 -8.60 5.78 -4.20
C GLN A 342 -9.34 6.35 -5.42
N ASN A 343 -10.66 6.53 -5.35
CA ASN A 343 -11.45 7.07 -6.45
C ASN A 343 -11.11 8.54 -6.76
N LEU A 344 -10.86 9.35 -5.74
CA LEU A 344 -10.37 10.72 -5.95
C LEU A 344 -8.96 10.76 -6.54
N PHE A 345 -8.09 9.81 -6.17
CA PHE A 345 -6.77 9.71 -6.78
C PHE A 345 -6.86 9.30 -8.25
N HIS A 346 -7.73 8.35 -8.60
CA HIS A 346 -7.99 7.97 -10.00
C HIS A 346 -8.57 9.14 -10.79
N LEU A 347 -9.50 9.90 -10.21
CA LEU A 347 -9.97 11.14 -10.80
C LEU A 347 -8.82 12.13 -11.05
N ALA A 348 -7.90 12.28 -10.09
CA ALA A 348 -6.71 13.12 -10.27
C ALA A 348 -5.79 12.62 -11.40
N LEU A 349 -5.63 11.30 -11.57
CA LEU A 349 -4.90 10.71 -12.69
C LEU A 349 -5.56 11.02 -14.04
N VAL A 350 -6.89 10.92 -14.13
CA VAL A 350 -7.64 11.24 -15.35
C VAL A 350 -7.52 12.72 -15.72
N LEU A 351 -7.45 13.59 -14.72
CA LEU A 351 -7.32 15.03 -14.92
C LEU A 351 -5.87 15.50 -15.11
N ALA A 352 -4.89 14.65 -14.81
CA ALA A 352 -3.49 14.96 -15.02
C ALA A 352 -3.18 15.14 -16.53
N PRO A 353 -2.36 16.13 -16.91
CA PRO A 353 -1.93 16.31 -18.29
C PRO A 353 -1.22 15.05 -18.81
N PRO A 354 -1.45 14.64 -20.07
CA PRO A 354 -0.76 13.50 -20.67
C PRO A 354 0.76 13.75 -20.74
N GLU A 355 1.56 12.73 -20.39
CA GLU A 355 3.02 12.81 -20.34
C GLU A 355 3.67 13.14 -21.69
N SER A 356 3.00 12.80 -22.80
CA SER A 356 3.50 12.97 -24.17
C SER A 356 3.87 14.41 -24.52
N GLY A 357 3.24 15.40 -23.89
CA GLY A 357 3.59 16.81 -24.11
C GLY A 357 4.99 17.19 -23.60
N ARG A 358 5.51 16.51 -22.58
CA ARG A 358 6.80 16.90 -21.97
C ARG A 358 8.02 16.44 -22.76
N ILE A 359 7.95 15.26 -23.39
CA ILE A 359 9.09 14.70 -24.12
C ILE A 359 9.32 15.48 -25.42
N SER A 360 8.25 15.93 -26.09
CA SER A 360 8.36 16.66 -27.37
C SER A 360 9.04 18.03 -27.25
N ILE A 361 8.87 18.74 -26.12
CA ILE A 361 9.43 20.08 -25.92
C ILE A 361 10.95 20.02 -25.68
N SER A 362 11.45 18.95 -25.05
CA SER A 362 12.89 18.81 -24.79
C SER A 362 13.72 18.51 -26.04
N CYS A 363 13.17 17.82 -27.04
CA CYS A 363 13.90 17.56 -28.29
C CYS A 363 13.85 18.74 -29.26
N SER A 364 12.75 19.50 -29.28
CA SER A 364 12.62 20.69 -30.13
C SER A 364 13.48 21.86 -29.64
N SER A 365 13.72 21.99 -28.33
CA SER A 365 14.68 22.97 -27.81
C SER A 365 16.15 22.64 -28.09
N VAL A 366 16.47 21.37 -28.39
CA VAL A 366 17.84 20.95 -28.81
C VAL A 366 18.07 21.19 -30.30
N SER A 367 16.99 21.30 -31.10
CA SER A 367 17.09 21.62 -32.53
C SER A 367 17.33 23.11 -32.84
N ALA A 368 17.28 23.99 -31.83
CA ALA A 368 17.35 25.44 -32.05
C ALA A 368 18.72 26.07 -31.73
N LYS A 369 19.73 25.27 -31.36
CA LYS A 369 21.13 25.73 -31.25
C LYS A 369 22.00 24.87 -32.13
N GLU A 370 22.26 25.37 -33.33
CA GLU A 370 23.21 24.79 -34.29
C GLU A 370 24.60 24.58 -33.66
N ASP A 371 24.98 25.41 -32.68
CA ASP A 371 26.20 25.31 -31.88
C ASP A 371 26.29 24.06 -30.98
N ASP A 372 25.17 23.56 -30.44
CA ASP A 372 25.18 22.36 -29.59
C ASP A 372 25.34 21.07 -30.43
N MET A 373 24.95 21.12 -31.70
CA MET A 373 25.12 20.01 -32.64
C MET A 373 26.58 19.87 -33.09
N GLU A 374 27.36 20.97 -33.12
CA GLU A 374 28.80 20.96 -33.32
C GLU A 374 29.54 20.35 -32.12
N LEU A 375 29.08 20.64 -30.89
CA LEU A 375 29.59 20.00 -29.68
C LEU A 375 29.32 18.48 -29.66
N VAL A 376 28.12 18.05 -30.06
CA VAL A 376 27.80 16.61 -30.19
C VAL A 376 28.66 15.94 -31.28
N ARG A 377 28.94 16.64 -32.38
CA ARG A 377 29.84 16.17 -33.45
C ARG A 377 31.29 16.04 -32.96
N ALA A 378 31.78 17.03 -32.20
CA ALA A 378 33.11 17.03 -31.59
C ALA A 378 33.27 15.96 -30.48
N ILE A 379 32.17 15.63 -29.77
CA ILE A 379 32.12 14.52 -28.82
C ILE A 379 32.16 13.18 -29.56
N SER A 380 31.41 13.03 -30.66
CA SER A 380 31.43 11.80 -31.47
C SER A 380 32.83 11.48 -32.00
N THR A 381 33.56 12.47 -32.53
CA THR A 381 34.92 12.28 -33.03
C THR A 381 35.93 11.96 -31.93
N ASN A 382 35.76 12.51 -30.72
CA ASN A 382 36.60 12.15 -29.57
C ASN A 382 36.25 10.77 -28.98
N THR A 383 35.02 10.28 -29.17
CA THR A 383 34.59 9.02 -28.55
C THR A 383 35.28 7.83 -29.21
N ASP A 384 35.50 7.87 -30.53
CA ASP A 384 36.29 6.86 -31.25
C ASP A 384 37.78 6.90 -30.86
N GLU A 385 38.33 8.09 -30.61
CA GLU A 385 39.70 8.26 -30.13
C GLU A 385 39.86 7.73 -28.69
N VAL A 386 38.86 7.96 -27.83
CA VAL A 386 38.83 7.42 -26.46
C VAL A 386 38.62 5.91 -26.46
N LEU A 387 37.77 5.35 -27.33
CA LEU A 387 37.62 3.89 -27.48
C LEU A 387 38.90 3.25 -28.00
N ARG A 388 39.55 3.89 -28.97
CA ARG A 388 40.84 3.43 -29.51
C ARG A 388 41.93 3.46 -28.43
N LEU A 389 42.04 4.55 -27.67
CA LEU A 389 42.95 4.65 -26.53
C LEU A 389 42.62 3.62 -25.45
N TYR A 390 41.35 3.35 -25.16
CA TYR A 390 40.97 2.30 -24.22
C TYR A 390 41.43 0.92 -24.69
N THR A 391 41.27 0.62 -25.97
CA THR A 391 41.65 -0.66 -26.58
C THR A 391 43.17 -0.84 -26.59
N GLU A 392 43.92 0.21 -27.01
CA GLU A 392 45.39 0.23 -26.95
C GLU A 392 45.91 0.15 -25.50
N THR A 393 45.24 0.76 -24.52
CA THR A 393 45.70 0.70 -23.11
C THR A 393 45.45 -0.67 -22.49
N THR A 394 44.34 -1.36 -22.80
CA THR A 394 44.08 -2.73 -22.31
C THR A 394 45.01 -3.78 -22.94
N GLU A 395 45.42 -3.60 -24.20
CA GLU A 395 46.40 -4.51 -24.81
C GLU A 395 47.82 -4.30 -24.22
N VAL A 396 48.19 -3.05 -23.93
CA VAL A 396 49.49 -2.74 -23.30
C VAL A 396 49.55 -3.16 -21.83
N GLU A 397 48.46 -3.06 -21.06
CA GLU A 397 48.45 -3.51 -19.64
C GLU A 397 48.54 -5.04 -19.50
N CYS A 398 47.99 -5.82 -20.45
CA CYS A 398 48.15 -7.27 -20.45
C CYS A 398 49.56 -7.72 -20.86
N GLU A 399 50.23 -6.99 -21.76
CA GLU A 399 51.61 -7.31 -22.16
C GLU A 399 52.66 -6.80 -21.14
N GLN A 400 52.34 -5.77 -20.36
CA GLN A 400 53.26 -5.16 -19.40
C GLN A 400 53.20 -5.81 -18.00
N ILE A 401 52.09 -6.45 -17.61
CA ILE A 401 51.99 -7.22 -16.36
C ILE A 401 52.79 -8.53 -16.43
N ASP A 402 52.88 -9.18 -17.58
CA ASP A 402 53.75 -10.36 -17.76
C ASP A 402 55.25 -10.00 -17.77
N ASN A 403 55.60 -8.76 -18.14
CA ASN A 403 57.00 -8.31 -18.16
C ASN A 403 57.47 -7.63 -16.87
N THR A 404 56.57 -7.17 -15.98
CA THR A 404 56.96 -6.45 -14.75
C THR A 404 57.08 -7.29 -13.48
N MET A 405 56.76 -8.60 -13.50
CA MET A 405 57.16 -9.49 -12.40
C MET A 405 58.64 -9.92 -12.45
N SER A 406 59.40 -9.53 -13.48
CA SER A 406 60.77 -10.02 -13.71
C SER A 406 61.89 -9.01 -13.45
N ALA A 407 61.60 -7.72 -13.20
CA ALA A 407 62.65 -6.70 -13.15
C ALA A 407 62.46 -5.69 -12.02
N THR A 408 62.95 -6.05 -10.83
CA THR A 408 63.29 -5.10 -9.78
C THR A 408 64.59 -4.39 -10.12
N GLY A 409 64.55 -3.06 -10.31
CA GLY A 409 65.80 -2.29 -10.40
C GLY A 409 65.70 -0.84 -10.85
N ARG A 410 65.75 0.07 -9.87
CA ARG A 410 66.29 1.43 -9.92
C ARG A 410 65.61 2.52 -10.78
N SER A 411 65.09 3.50 -10.03
CA SER A 411 65.41 4.94 -10.13
C SER A 411 65.35 5.60 -11.50
N SER A 412 64.24 6.27 -11.78
CA SER A 412 64.29 7.62 -12.37
C SER A 412 63.00 8.40 -12.06
N ARG A 413 63.22 9.63 -11.59
CA ARG A 413 62.24 10.61 -11.12
C ARG A 413 62.23 11.73 -12.14
N SER A 414 61.25 11.79 -13.03
CA SER A 414 60.83 13.02 -13.74
C SER A 414 59.57 12.75 -14.56
N ASP A 415 58.66 13.72 -14.56
CA ASP A 415 57.55 13.91 -15.51
C ASP A 415 56.35 12.94 -15.48
N THR A 416 55.55 13.03 -14.41
CA THR A 416 54.22 12.40 -14.33
C THR A 416 53.15 13.41 -13.89
N ILE A 417 53.03 14.53 -14.61
CA ILE A 417 52.01 15.57 -14.32
C ILE A 417 50.88 15.62 -15.37
N GLY A 418 51.04 14.99 -16.55
CA GLY A 418 50.04 15.03 -17.64
C GLY A 418 48.89 14.00 -17.56
N THR A 419 49.10 12.85 -16.93
CA THR A 419 48.13 11.72 -17.01
C THR A 419 46.94 11.86 -16.04
N THR A 420 47.09 12.59 -14.93
CA THR A 420 46.04 12.67 -13.89
C THR A 420 44.77 13.39 -14.35
N ASN A 421 44.86 14.34 -15.29
CA ASN A 421 43.70 15.07 -15.79
C ASN A 421 42.87 14.27 -16.80
N THR A 422 43.52 13.44 -17.63
CA THR A 422 42.86 12.59 -18.63
C THR A 422 42.14 11.43 -17.95
N THR A 423 42.80 10.74 -17.01
CA THR A 423 42.15 9.69 -16.21
C THR A 423 40.98 10.27 -15.41
N ARG A 424 41.10 11.48 -14.86
CA ARG A 424 40.01 12.14 -14.12
C ARG A 424 38.84 12.58 -15.01
N ARG A 425 39.09 12.94 -16.28
CA ARG A 425 38.02 13.21 -17.28
C ARG A 425 37.33 11.93 -17.69
N ILE A 426 38.08 10.88 -18.03
CA ILE A 426 37.54 9.55 -18.36
C ILE A 426 36.73 9.02 -17.18
N TRP A 427 37.25 9.06 -15.94
CA TRP A 427 36.50 8.64 -14.75
C TRP A 427 35.21 9.44 -14.50
N LYS A 428 35.20 10.74 -14.82
CA LYS A 428 33.98 11.57 -14.78
C LYS A 428 32.99 11.18 -15.88
N GLN A 429 33.46 10.80 -17.06
CA GLN A 429 32.66 10.45 -18.23
C GLN A 429 32.10 9.02 -18.11
N THR A 430 32.86 8.05 -17.61
CA THR A 430 32.39 6.71 -17.26
C THR A 430 31.39 6.75 -16.09
N ARG A 431 31.53 7.71 -15.16
CA ARG A 431 30.49 7.96 -14.12
C ARG A 431 29.17 8.46 -14.70
N ALA A 432 29.19 9.15 -15.84
CA ALA A 432 27.97 9.61 -16.51
C ALA A 432 27.19 8.45 -17.15
N ILE A 433 27.84 7.31 -17.39
CA ILE A 433 27.24 6.06 -17.89
C ILE A 433 26.95 5.10 -16.72
N THR A 434 26.79 5.61 -15.49
CA THR A 434 26.25 4.73 -14.44
C THR A 434 24.78 4.48 -14.72
N PRO A 435 24.35 3.20 -14.84
CA PRO A 435 23.01 2.90 -15.28
C PRO A 435 22.00 3.48 -14.30
N PRO A 436 20.90 4.09 -14.79
CA PRO A 436 19.84 4.67 -13.95
C PRO A 436 19.14 3.64 -13.01
N SER A 437 19.61 2.39 -13.00
CA SER A 437 19.18 1.30 -12.13
C SER A 437 19.68 1.46 -10.69
N ILE A 438 20.92 1.92 -10.43
CA ILE A 438 21.51 1.91 -9.07
C ILE A 438 20.68 2.75 -8.11
N GLY A 439 20.24 3.93 -8.56
CA GLY A 439 19.41 4.80 -7.76
C GLY A 439 18.09 4.14 -7.34
N ARG A 440 17.42 3.44 -8.26
CA ARG A 440 16.17 2.72 -7.98
C ARG A 440 16.41 1.56 -7.02
N THR A 441 17.53 0.85 -7.16
CA THR A 441 17.92 -0.22 -6.22
C THR A 441 18.04 0.32 -4.80
N LEU A 442 18.63 1.50 -4.61
CA LEU A 442 18.75 2.13 -3.28
C LEU A 442 17.39 2.50 -2.69
N ASP A 443 16.45 2.99 -3.51
CA ASP A 443 15.09 3.27 -3.04
C ASP A 443 14.40 1.99 -2.56
N VAL A 444 14.53 0.89 -3.31
CA VAL A 444 13.95 -0.39 -2.90
C VAL A 444 14.63 -0.97 -1.68
N LEU A 445 15.95 -0.86 -1.53
CA LEU A 445 16.63 -1.31 -0.32
C LEU A 445 16.14 -0.60 0.95
N VAL A 446 15.69 0.66 0.83
CA VAL A 446 15.07 1.39 1.94
C VAL A 446 13.59 1.01 2.12
N ILE A 447 12.85 0.86 1.02
CA ILE A 447 11.41 0.60 1.05
C ILE A 447 11.10 -0.87 1.39
N ALA A 448 11.90 -1.83 0.97
CA ALA A 448 11.61 -3.26 1.10
C ALA A 448 11.58 -3.73 2.56
N PRO A 449 12.55 -3.42 3.45
CA PRO A 449 12.46 -3.81 4.86
C PRO A 449 11.23 -3.20 5.55
N VAL A 450 10.95 -1.95 5.19
CA VAL A 450 9.80 -1.15 5.63
C VAL A 450 8.50 -1.86 5.20
N LEU A 451 8.39 -2.23 3.92
CA LEU A 451 7.26 -2.98 3.36
C LEU A 451 7.09 -4.37 3.99
N VAL A 452 8.17 -5.13 4.16
CA VAL A 452 8.17 -6.45 4.81
C VAL A 452 7.67 -6.34 6.24
N PHE A 453 8.14 -5.35 7.00
CA PHE A 453 7.70 -5.11 8.37
C PHE A 453 6.20 -4.79 8.43
N ALA A 454 5.70 -3.97 7.51
CA ALA A 454 4.30 -3.59 7.49
C ALA A 454 3.39 -4.73 7.03
N VAL A 455 3.78 -5.49 6.00
CA VAL A 455 3.10 -6.73 5.59
C VAL A 455 3.06 -7.74 6.74
N ARG A 456 4.17 -7.89 7.47
CA ARG A 456 4.24 -8.73 8.67
C ARG A 456 3.32 -8.21 9.79
N ALA A 457 3.20 -6.90 9.97
CA ALA A 457 2.30 -6.32 10.96
C ALA A 457 0.82 -6.61 10.65
N VAL A 458 0.43 -6.66 9.37
CA VAL A 458 -0.91 -7.07 8.93
C VAL A 458 -1.11 -8.58 9.04
N TRP A 459 -0.06 -9.37 8.81
CA TRP A 459 -0.13 -10.83 8.90
C TRP A 459 -0.58 -11.32 10.27
N PHE A 460 -0.10 -10.68 11.33
CA PHE A 460 -0.54 -10.96 12.69
C PHE A 460 -1.74 -10.08 13.04
N VAL A 461 -2.86 -10.70 13.41
CA VAL A 461 -4.04 -9.97 13.89
C VAL A 461 -3.57 -8.94 14.95
N PRO A 462 -3.77 -7.63 14.72
CA PRO A 462 -3.19 -6.61 15.56
C PRO A 462 -3.95 -6.56 16.88
N SER A 463 -3.45 -7.28 17.89
CA SER A 463 -4.04 -7.32 19.23
C SER A 463 -3.64 -6.15 20.13
N THR A 464 -2.71 -5.29 19.68
CA THR A 464 -2.20 -4.17 20.48
C THR A 464 -2.29 -2.85 19.72
N LEU A 465 -2.56 -1.75 20.45
CA LEU A 465 -2.65 -0.41 19.88
C LEU A 465 -1.39 -0.02 19.06
N PRO A 466 -0.14 -0.31 19.50
CA PRO A 466 1.04 -0.01 18.69
C PRO A 466 1.04 -0.71 17.33
N ARG A 467 0.54 -1.96 17.24
CA ARG A 467 0.43 -2.67 15.96
C ARG A 467 -0.59 -2.02 15.03
N ILE A 468 -1.73 -1.61 15.58
CA ILE A 468 -2.75 -0.86 14.85
C ILE A 468 -2.17 0.47 14.35
N LEU A 469 -1.48 1.22 15.22
CA LEU A 469 -0.82 2.47 14.85
C LEU A 469 0.22 2.28 13.75
N ILE A 470 1.03 1.22 13.80
CA ILE A 470 1.98 0.89 12.73
C ILE A 470 1.25 0.70 11.41
N MET A 471 0.13 -0.02 11.39
CA MET A 471 -0.66 -0.26 10.18
C MET A 471 -1.24 1.01 9.55
N HIS A 472 -1.55 2.03 10.34
CA HIS A 472 -2.09 3.31 9.86
C HIS A 472 -1.00 4.34 9.53
N LEU A 473 0.02 4.44 10.39
CA LEU A 473 1.11 5.40 10.25
C LEU A 473 2.03 5.02 9.10
N PHE A 474 2.22 3.71 8.87
CA PHE A 474 3.13 3.23 7.84
C PHE A 474 2.76 3.67 6.41
N PRO A 475 1.53 3.43 5.91
CA PRO A 475 1.12 3.90 4.59
C PRO A 475 1.34 5.41 4.43
N LEU A 476 1.04 6.16 5.49
CA LEU A 476 1.22 7.60 5.53
C LEU A 476 2.70 7.98 5.42
N LEU A 477 3.58 7.39 6.23
CA LEU A 477 5.03 7.60 6.15
C LEU A 477 5.59 7.24 4.77
N LEU A 478 5.14 6.14 4.16
CA LEU A 478 5.57 5.73 2.84
C LEU A 478 5.14 6.73 1.76
N SER A 479 3.94 7.31 1.89
CA SER A 479 3.44 8.35 0.98
C SER A 479 4.09 9.72 1.19
N LEU A 480 4.49 10.02 2.43
CA LEU A 480 5.20 11.24 2.83
C LEU A 480 6.69 11.17 2.49
N TYR A 481 7.23 9.96 2.31
CA TYR A 481 8.64 9.70 2.04
C TYR A 481 9.22 10.66 1.00
N PRO A 482 8.69 10.85 -0.22
CA PRO A 482 9.32 11.73 -1.21
C PRO A 482 9.48 13.18 -0.73
N THR A 483 8.52 13.66 0.08
CA THR A 483 8.48 15.04 0.59
C THR A 483 9.54 15.27 1.66
N PHE A 484 9.69 14.35 2.61
CA PHE A 484 10.67 14.48 3.70
C PHE A 484 12.07 13.97 3.32
N ALA A 485 12.14 12.98 2.43
CA ALA A 485 13.38 12.32 2.03
C ALA A 485 14.26 13.19 1.14
N GLY A 486 13.70 14.11 0.36
CA GLY A 486 14.41 14.79 -0.73
C GLY A 486 15.79 15.33 -0.34
N GLY A 487 15.92 15.97 0.83
CA GLY A 487 17.20 16.49 1.31
C GLY A 487 18.09 15.46 2.01
N LEU A 488 17.56 14.81 3.05
CA LEU A 488 18.35 13.91 3.90
C LEU A 488 18.72 12.61 3.18
N LEU A 489 17.77 12.01 2.47
CA LEU A 489 17.98 10.77 1.75
C LEU A 489 18.77 10.97 0.47
N ALA A 490 18.75 12.13 -0.19
CA ALA A 490 19.71 12.39 -1.26
C ALA A 490 21.17 12.32 -0.74
N ARG A 491 21.43 12.90 0.44
CA ARG A 491 22.75 12.84 1.10
C ARG A 491 23.10 11.43 1.57
N LEU A 492 22.16 10.73 2.23
CA LEU A 492 22.36 9.34 2.63
C LEU A 492 22.57 8.44 1.41
N ARG A 493 21.77 8.59 0.36
CA ARG A 493 21.87 7.84 -0.89
C ARG A 493 23.22 8.03 -1.56
N SER A 494 23.77 9.26 -1.58
CA SER A 494 25.13 9.45 -2.12
C SER A 494 26.21 8.74 -1.29
N LYS A 495 26.08 8.71 0.04
CA LYS A 495 27.02 8.01 0.92
C LYS A 495 26.85 6.49 0.85
N LEU A 496 25.61 6.02 0.93
CA LEU A 496 25.24 4.61 0.85
C LEU A 496 25.61 4.02 -0.51
N ARG A 497 25.48 4.80 -1.58
CA ARG A 497 25.93 4.40 -2.92
C ARG A 497 27.43 4.06 -2.93
N ILE A 498 28.27 4.97 -2.42
CA ILE A 498 29.73 4.75 -2.38
C ILE A 498 30.06 3.53 -1.53
N TYR A 499 29.40 3.38 -0.39
CA TYR A 499 29.60 2.23 0.49
C TYR A 499 29.17 0.91 -0.16
N ILE A 500 27.99 0.88 -0.77
CA ILE A 500 27.43 -0.31 -1.40
C ILE A 500 28.24 -0.71 -2.64
N GLU A 501 28.68 0.25 -3.45
CA GLU A 501 29.58 0.00 -4.59
C GLU A 501 30.93 -0.59 -4.15
N HIS A 502 31.39 -0.30 -2.93
CA HIS A 502 32.65 -0.84 -2.40
C HIS A 502 32.52 -2.20 -1.73
N VAL A 503 31.37 -2.48 -1.09
CA VAL A 503 31.17 -3.68 -0.26
C VAL A 503 30.48 -4.81 -1.02
N MET A 504 29.54 -4.50 -1.91
CA MET A 504 28.77 -5.54 -2.62
C MET A 504 29.38 -5.88 -3.98
N PRO A 505 29.66 -7.16 -4.26
CA PRO A 505 30.02 -7.59 -5.61
C PRO A 505 28.93 -7.23 -6.63
N THR A 506 29.34 -6.76 -7.81
CA THR A 506 28.44 -6.30 -8.89
C THR A 506 27.33 -7.28 -9.22
N ARG A 507 27.60 -8.60 -9.17
CA ARG A 507 26.59 -9.65 -9.38
C ARG A 507 25.38 -9.56 -8.43
N HIS A 508 25.62 -9.24 -7.15
CA HIS A 508 24.55 -9.11 -6.16
C HIS A 508 23.79 -7.80 -6.35
N LEU A 509 24.48 -6.73 -6.74
CA LEU A 509 23.82 -5.47 -7.08
C LEU A 509 22.91 -5.63 -8.30
N LEU A 510 23.33 -6.43 -9.28
CA LEU A 510 22.51 -6.74 -10.44
C LEU A 510 21.28 -7.57 -10.05
N ALA A 511 21.45 -8.63 -9.25
CA ALA A 511 20.33 -9.42 -8.73
C ALA A 511 19.36 -8.59 -7.88
N LEU A 512 19.88 -7.74 -6.99
CA LEU A 512 19.07 -6.81 -6.19
C LEU A 512 18.39 -5.76 -7.06
N SER A 513 19.02 -5.30 -8.15
CA SER A 513 18.40 -4.37 -9.08
C SER A 513 17.23 -5.00 -9.84
N MET A 514 17.29 -6.31 -10.12
CA MET A 514 16.19 -7.07 -10.71
C MET A 514 15.03 -7.23 -9.71
N LEU A 515 15.33 -7.57 -8.45
CA LEU A 515 14.32 -7.60 -7.39
C LEU A 515 13.74 -6.21 -7.05
N ALA A 516 14.52 -5.16 -7.31
CA ALA A 516 14.12 -3.77 -7.14
C ALA A 516 13.35 -3.19 -8.33
N GLN A 517 13.11 -3.97 -9.37
CA GLN A 517 12.19 -3.56 -10.42
C GLN A 517 10.78 -3.40 -9.83
N PRO A 518 10.09 -2.28 -10.10
CA PRO A 518 8.71 -2.10 -9.68
C PRO A 518 7.83 -3.31 -9.99
N SER A 519 8.01 -3.92 -11.18
CA SER A 519 7.30 -5.13 -11.59
C SER A 519 7.47 -6.30 -10.58
N ALA A 520 8.72 -6.58 -10.20
CA ALA A 520 9.05 -7.61 -9.21
C ALA A 520 8.48 -7.29 -7.82
N VAL A 521 8.55 -6.04 -7.38
CA VAL A 521 8.00 -5.61 -6.07
C VAL A 521 6.49 -5.85 -6.02
N TYR A 522 5.75 -5.44 -7.06
CA TYR A 522 4.31 -5.70 -7.13
C TYR A 522 3.97 -7.19 -7.26
N ALA A 523 4.76 -7.97 -7.99
CA ALA A 523 4.57 -9.42 -8.09
C ALA A 523 4.74 -10.11 -6.73
N LEU A 524 5.78 -9.76 -5.97
CA LEU A 524 5.99 -10.25 -4.60
C LEU A 524 4.84 -9.84 -3.67
N LEU A 525 4.32 -8.63 -3.85
CA LEU A 525 3.21 -8.13 -3.05
C LEU A 525 1.89 -8.84 -3.39
N ALA A 526 1.66 -9.14 -4.67
CA ALA A 526 0.53 -9.95 -5.13
C ALA A 526 0.60 -11.37 -4.54
N LEU A 527 1.80 -11.97 -4.54
CA LEU A 527 2.03 -13.28 -3.93
C LEU A 527 1.79 -13.24 -2.42
N ALA A 528 2.36 -12.27 -1.71
CA ALA A 528 2.16 -12.11 -0.27
C ALA A 528 0.67 -11.92 0.08
N ALA A 529 -0.04 -11.11 -0.71
CA ALA A 529 -1.48 -10.93 -0.60
C ALA A 529 -2.27 -12.21 -0.82
N ALA A 530 -1.91 -12.99 -1.83
CA ALA A 530 -2.59 -14.25 -2.13
C ALA A 530 -2.39 -15.26 -1.00
N ILE A 531 -1.16 -15.37 -0.47
CA ILE A 531 -0.89 -16.28 0.65
C ILE A 531 -1.66 -15.83 1.90
N MET A 532 -1.68 -14.52 2.22
CA MET A 532 -2.50 -14.02 3.33
C MET A 532 -3.98 -14.31 3.15
N ARG A 533 -4.50 -14.10 1.94
CA ARG A 533 -5.91 -14.38 1.63
C ARG A 533 -6.25 -15.84 1.85
N ILE A 534 -5.40 -16.74 1.38
CA ILE A 534 -5.55 -18.19 1.59
C ILE A 534 -5.48 -18.52 3.09
N ALA A 535 -4.48 -17.99 3.81
CA ALA A 535 -4.30 -18.23 5.24
C ALA A 535 -5.51 -17.74 6.06
N ASN A 536 -6.00 -16.53 5.81
CA ASN A 536 -7.17 -15.97 6.48
C ASN A 536 -8.45 -16.76 6.14
N THR A 537 -8.61 -17.20 4.89
CA THR A 537 -9.74 -18.04 4.49
C THR A 537 -9.71 -19.40 5.18
N TYR A 538 -8.52 -19.98 5.32
CA TYR A 538 -8.32 -21.24 6.05
C TYR A 538 -8.63 -21.08 7.55
N ALA A 539 -8.17 -19.99 8.18
CA ALA A 539 -8.48 -19.67 9.57
C ALA A 539 -9.99 -19.49 9.78
N ALA A 540 -10.66 -18.71 8.93
CA ALA A 540 -12.11 -18.53 8.94
C ALA A 540 -12.87 -19.86 8.77
N TYR A 541 -12.42 -20.72 7.86
CA TYR A 541 -12.97 -22.06 7.68
C TYR A 541 -12.79 -22.92 8.94
N GLY A 542 -11.65 -22.82 9.62
CA GLY A 542 -11.39 -23.51 10.88
C GLY A 542 -12.38 -23.13 11.99
N VAL A 543 -12.60 -21.83 12.19
CA VAL A 543 -13.59 -21.32 13.16
C VAL A 543 -15.01 -21.81 12.83
N LEU A 544 -15.38 -21.78 11.55
CA LEU A 544 -16.69 -22.24 11.10
C LEU A 544 -16.87 -23.75 11.29
N LYS A 545 -15.82 -24.55 11.04
CA LYS A 545 -15.82 -26.00 11.27
C LYS A 545 -16.03 -26.32 12.74
N ILE A 546 -15.31 -25.67 13.66
CA ILE A 546 -15.46 -25.87 15.11
C ILE A 546 -16.89 -25.50 15.54
N SER A 547 -17.40 -24.36 15.05
CA SER A 547 -18.77 -23.92 15.33
C SER A 547 -19.81 -24.94 14.85
N LEU A 548 -19.63 -25.50 13.66
CA LEU A 548 -20.55 -26.49 13.09
C LEU A 548 -20.52 -27.82 13.88
N GLN A 549 -19.32 -28.27 14.27
CA GLN A 549 -19.16 -29.48 15.08
C GLN A 549 -19.85 -29.33 16.43
N HIS A 550 -19.76 -28.14 17.04
CA HIS A 550 -20.42 -27.86 18.31
C HIS A 550 -21.95 -27.89 18.20
N VAL A 551 -22.51 -27.29 17.13
CA VAL A 551 -23.96 -27.24 16.91
C VAL A 551 -24.55 -28.60 16.51
N THR A 552 -23.83 -29.38 15.70
CA THR A 552 -24.35 -30.66 15.16
C THR A 552 -24.02 -31.87 16.04
N GLY A 553 -23.07 -31.75 16.96
CA GLY A 553 -22.52 -32.89 17.70
C GLY A 553 -21.70 -33.87 16.85
N LEU A 554 -21.60 -33.64 15.54
CA LEU A 554 -20.91 -34.51 14.59
C LEU A 554 -19.49 -34.03 14.37
N GLN A 555 -18.51 -34.77 14.89
CA GLN A 555 -17.08 -34.46 14.69
C GLN A 555 -16.67 -34.45 13.20
N SER A 556 -17.38 -35.17 12.34
CA SER A 556 -17.10 -35.24 10.90
C SER A 556 -17.77 -34.13 10.06
N ALA A 557 -18.58 -33.26 10.67
CA ALA A 557 -19.28 -32.22 9.94
C ALA A 557 -18.29 -31.26 9.27
N ARG A 558 -18.42 -31.10 7.94
CA ARG A 558 -17.62 -30.15 7.14
C ARG A 558 -18.51 -28.99 6.69
N PRO A 559 -18.10 -27.73 6.92
CA PRO A 559 -18.84 -26.59 6.42
C PRO A 559 -18.79 -26.58 4.88
N GLY A 560 -19.95 -26.68 4.22
CA GLY A 560 -20.04 -26.55 2.77
C GLY A 560 -19.74 -25.12 2.29
N ILE A 561 -19.35 -24.93 1.03
CA ILE A 561 -19.00 -23.61 0.49
C ILE A 561 -20.13 -22.58 0.63
N ARG A 562 -21.39 -23.01 0.47
CA ARG A 562 -22.56 -22.15 0.69
C ARG A 562 -22.63 -21.64 2.14
N MET A 563 -22.30 -22.48 3.10
CA MET A 563 -22.28 -22.11 4.51
C MET A 563 -21.08 -21.19 4.83
N LEU A 564 -19.93 -21.42 4.20
CA LEU A 564 -18.78 -20.53 4.29
C LEU A 564 -19.11 -19.14 3.73
N CYS A 565 -19.66 -19.06 2.52
CA CYS A 565 -20.10 -17.80 1.92
C CYS A 565 -21.20 -17.12 2.75
N GLY A 566 -22.17 -17.88 3.25
CA GLY A 566 -23.22 -17.39 4.13
C GLY A 566 -22.66 -16.85 5.45
N ALA A 567 -21.70 -17.52 6.06
CA ALA A 567 -21.04 -17.05 7.28
C ALA A 567 -20.19 -15.79 7.00
N LEU A 568 -19.34 -15.80 5.98
CA LEU A 568 -18.50 -14.66 5.62
C LEU A 568 -19.29 -13.44 5.13
N PHE A 569 -20.49 -13.63 4.58
CA PHE A 569 -21.31 -12.53 4.12
C PHE A 569 -22.36 -12.15 5.17
N GLN A 570 -23.31 -13.04 5.50
CA GLN A 570 -24.38 -12.66 6.42
C GLN A 570 -23.89 -12.46 7.86
N ARG A 571 -22.99 -13.33 8.35
CA ARG A 571 -22.58 -13.25 9.76
C ARG A 571 -21.51 -12.22 10.01
N THR A 572 -20.51 -12.07 9.14
CA THR A 572 -19.39 -11.15 9.43
C THR A 572 -19.56 -9.79 8.78
N PHE A 573 -20.02 -9.72 7.53
CA PHE A 573 -20.19 -8.45 6.83
C PHE A 573 -21.18 -7.51 7.55
N PHE A 574 -22.24 -8.09 8.13
CA PHE A 574 -23.28 -7.36 8.86
C PHE A 574 -23.28 -7.61 10.38
N SER A 575 -22.23 -8.23 10.95
CA SER A 575 -22.16 -8.51 12.40
C SER A 575 -22.30 -7.25 13.23
N HIS A 576 -21.68 -6.16 12.75
CA HIS A 576 -21.56 -4.92 13.50
C HIS A 576 -21.42 -3.74 12.54
N PRO A 577 -22.01 -2.56 12.82
CA PRO A 577 -21.93 -1.41 11.92
C PRO A 577 -20.49 -0.98 11.58
N ALA A 578 -19.55 -1.05 12.54
CA ALA A 578 -18.14 -0.75 12.26
C ALA A 578 -17.51 -1.76 11.29
N GLN A 579 -17.83 -3.05 11.46
CA GLN A 579 -17.38 -4.11 10.56
C GLN A 579 -17.97 -3.92 9.16
N SER A 580 -19.26 -3.62 9.05
CA SER A 580 -19.92 -3.33 7.77
C SER A 580 -19.27 -2.15 7.05
N SER A 581 -18.90 -1.08 7.77
CA SER A 581 -18.20 0.06 7.17
C SER A 581 -16.91 -0.37 6.46
N ILE A 582 -16.08 -1.19 7.12
CA ILE A 582 -14.81 -1.69 6.55
C ILE A 582 -15.06 -2.71 5.42
N SER A 583 -16.04 -3.60 5.59
CA SER A 583 -16.40 -4.58 4.57
C SER A 583 -16.92 -3.91 3.29
N PHE A 584 -17.76 -2.87 3.39
CA PHE A 584 -18.18 -2.08 2.23
C PHE A 584 -17.04 -1.29 1.61
N ASP A 585 -16.10 -0.77 2.41
CA ASP A 585 -14.89 -0.13 1.90
C ASP A 585 -14.10 -1.13 1.03
N ASN A 586 -13.91 -2.37 1.50
CA ASN A 586 -13.23 -3.42 0.73
C ASN A 586 -13.93 -3.75 -0.60
N VAL A 587 -15.26 -3.87 -0.60
CA VAL A 587 -16.04 -4.11 -1.82
C VAL A 587 -15.85 -2.95 -2.81
N CYS A 588 -15.91 -1.70 -2.32
CA CYS A 588 -15.70 -0.53 -3.15
C CYS A 588 -14.27 -0.46 -3.71
N ILE A 589 -13.25 -0.83 -2.93
CA ILE A 589 -11.85 -0.97 -3.39
C ILE A 589 -11.79 -2.00 -4.53
N GLY A 590 -12.46 -3.15 -4.39
CA GLY A 590 -12.56 -4.19 -5.41
C GLY A 590 -13.13 -3.66 -6.73
N ILE A 591 -14.32 -3.06 -6.67
CA ILE A 591 -14.99 -2.49 -7.86
C ILE A 591 -14.12 -1.40 -8.51
N SER A 592 -13.55 -0.51 -7.70
CA SER A 592 -12.73 0.60 -8.20
C SER A 592 -11.42 0.11 -8.83
N SER A 593 -10.80 -0.94 -8.27
CA SER A 593 -9.57 -1.53 -8.82
C SER A 593 -9.84 -2.25 -10.14
N ALA A 594 -10.92 -3.04 -10.21
CA ALA A 594 -11.34 -3.69 -11.45
C ALA A 594 -11.67 -2.66 -12.54
N ALA A 595 -12.43 -1.61 -12.21
CA ALA A 595 -12.73 -0.52 -13.14
C ALA A 595 -11.46 0.15 -13.68
N TRP A 596 -10.48 0.42 -12.81
CA TRP A 596 -9.23 1.04 -13.22
C TRP A 596 -8.43 0.14 -14.18
N ILE A 597 -8.32 -1.14 -13.86
CA ILE A 597 -7.65 -2.14 -14.70
C ILE A 597 -8.30 -2.19 -16.09
N MET A 598 -9.63 -2.26 -16.15
CA MET A 598 -10.37 -2.29 -17.42
C MET A 598 -10.12 -1.04 -18.27
N ILE A 599 -10.14 0.15 -17.66
CA ILE A 599 -9.88 1.41 -18.35
C ILE A 599 -8.43 1.48 -18.85
N ASP A 600 -7.44 1.13 -18.02
CA ASP A 600 -6.03 1.17 -18.41
C ASP A 600 -5.74 0.13 -19.53
N MET A 601 -6.36 -1.05 -19.46
CA MET A 601 -6.31 -2.04 -20.55
C MET A 601 -6.91 -1.49 -21.85
N SER A 602 -8.10 -0.88 -21.82
CA SER A 602 -8.73 -0.30 -23.00
C SER A 602 -7.84 0.74 -23.69
N ARG A 603 -7.22 1.64 -22.91
CA ARG A 603 -6.29 2.66 -23.41
C ARG A 603 -5.05 2.08 -24.06
N ASN A 604 -4.48 1.02 -23.48
CA ASN A 604 -3.32 0.34 -24.03
C ASN A 604 -3.66 -0.40 -25.34
N MET A 605 -4.88 -0.92 -25.45
CA MET A 605 -5.38 -1.52 -26.68
C MET A 605 -5.58 -0.48 -27.79
N ASP A 606 -6.09 0.71 -27.47
CA ASP A 606 -6.28 1.77 -28.48
C ASP A 606 -4.96 2.33 -29.00
N LYS A 607 -3.92 2.41 -28.15
CA LYS A 607 -2.54 2.68 -28.60
C LYS A 607 -2.04 1.60 -29.56
N SER A 608 -2.28 0.33 -29.23
CA SER A 608 -1.87 -0.81 -30.05
C SER A 608 -2.64 -0.88 -31.38
N ARG A 609 -3.91 -0.45 -31.38
CA ARG A 609 -4.74 -0.31 -32.58
C ARG A 609 -4.23 0.80 -33.48
N SER A 610 -3.91 1.96 -32.92
CA SER A 610 -3.36 3.09 -33.68
C SER A 610 -2.04 2.72 -34.36
N ALA A 611 -1.16 2.00 -33.64
CA ALA A 611 0.10 1.50 -34.18
C ALA A 611 -0.09 0.43 -35.29
N ARG A 612 -1.13 -0.42 -35.18
CA ARG A 612 -1.46 -1.44 -36.21
C ARG A 612 -2.18 -0.87 -37.42
N SER A 613 -3.05 0.12 -37.21
CA SER A 613 -3.74 0.83 -38.29
C SER A 613 -2.72 1.51 -39.21
N ALA A 614 -1.65 2.06 -38.64
CA ALA A 614 -0.53 2.59 -39.41
C ALA A 614 0.22 1.54 -40.26
N ARG A 615 -0.02 0.24 -40.02
CA ARG A 615 0.57 -0.88 -40.77
C ARG A 615 -0.42 -1.58 -41.71
N GLY A 616 -1.65 -1.06 -41.87
CA GLY A 616 -2.64 -1.62 -42.80
C GLY A 616 -3.25 -2.96 -42.36
N ALA A 617 -3.30 -3.27 -41.06
CA ALA A 617 -3.93 -4.49 -40.58
C ALA A 617 -5.46 -4.51 -40.83
N GLY A 618 -5.98 -5.62 -41.35
CA GLY A 618 -7.37 -5.78 -41.80
C GLY A 618 -8.44 -5.80 -40.69
N GLU A 619 -9.69 -5.57 -41.11
CA GLU A 619 -10.88 -5.34 -40.26
C GLU A 619 -11.31 -6.54 -39.42
N GLU A 620 -11.05 -7.77 -39.89
CA GLU A 620 -11.35 -9.04 -39.20
C GLU A 620 -10.66 -9.14 -37.82
N GLN A 621 -9.54 -8.44 -37.64
CA GLN A 621 -8.82 -8.42 -36.36
C GLN A 621 -9.50 -7.53 -35.29
N ARG A 622 -10.50 -6.73 -35.64
CA ARG A 622 -11.19 -5.84 -34.68
C ARG A 622 -12.19 -6.57 -33.79
N SER A 623 -12.94 -7.54 -34.33
CA SER A 623 -13.97 -8.28 -33.59
C SER A 623 -13.37 -9.18 -32.51
N SER A 624 -12.31 -9.92 -32.86
CA SER A 624 -11.55 -10.75 -31.91
C SER A 624 -10.97 -9.94 -30.75
N LEU A 625 -10.54 -8.71 -31.02
CA LEU A 625 -9.97 -7.82 -30.01
C LEU A 625 -11.00 -7.34 -28.98
N LEU A 626 -12.22 -7.01 -29.41
CA LEU A 626 -13.31 -6.63 -28.50
C LEU A 626 -13.76 -7.81 -27.63
N PHE A 627 -13.86 -9.00 -28.22
CA PHE A 627 -14.19 -10.22 -27.47
C PHE A 627 -13.14 -10.52 -26.40
N ASN A 628 -11.85 -10.46 -26.76
CA ASN A 628 -10.76 -10.66 -25.81
C ASN A 628 -10.79 -9.63 -24.68
N LEU A 629 -11.09 -8.36 -24.97
CA LEU A 629 -11.20 -7.32 -23.94
C LEU A 629 -12.35 -7.60 -22.97
N ALA A 630 -13.52 -7.98 -23.47
CA ALA A 630 -14.67 -8.31 -22.63
C ALA A 630 -14.40 -9.55 -21.75
N PHE A 631 -13.77 -10.57 -22.33
CA PHE A 631 -13.38 -11.78 -21.61
C PHE A 631 -12.33 -11.49 -20.53
N GLU A 632 -11.26 -10.79 -20.87
CA GLU A 632 -10.23 -10.40 -19.90
C GLU A 632 -10.81 -9.53 -18.78
N SER A 633 -11.72 -8.60 -19.11
CA SER A 633 -12.43 -7.76 -18.14
C SER A 633 -13.27 -8.59 -17.17
N ALA A 634 -14.03 -9.56 -17.68
CA ALA A 634 -14.84 -10.47 -16.86
C ALA A 634 -13.96 -11.33 -15.95
N VAL A 635 -12.82 -11.82 -16.46
CA VAL A 635 -11.84 -12.59 -15.68
C VAL A 635 -11.24 -11.73 -14.57
N VAL A 636 -10.84 -10.49 -14.85
CA VAL A 636 -10.31 -9.57 -13.84
C VAL A 636 -11.35 -9.30 -12.75
N ALA A 637 -12.61 -9.04 -13.12
CA ALA A 637 -13.67 -8.83 -12.16
C ALA A 637 -13.89 -10.07 -11.26
N LEU A 638 -13.92 -11.26 -11.85
CA LEU A 638 -14.08 -12.52 -11.12
C LEU A 638 -12.90 -12.80 -10.18
N ILE A 639 -11.66 -12.64 -10.66
CA ILE A 639 -10.45 -12.81 -9.86
C ILE A 639 -10.44 -11.80 -8.70
N THR A 640 -10.87 -10.55 -8.92
CA THR A 640 -10.95 -9.53 -7.86
C THR A 640 -11.87 -9.96 -6.73
N ILE A 641 -13.00 -10.61 -7.04
CA ILE A 641 -13.93 -11.12 -6.03
C ILE A 641 -13.33 -12.29 -5.25
N ILE A 642 -12.65 -13.21 -5.94
CA ILE A 642 -12.11 -14.44 -5.34
C ILE A 642 -10.81 -14.17 -4.57
N ALA A 643 -9.80 -13.64 -5.26
CA ALA A 643 -8.46 -13.41 -4.72
C ALA A 643 -8.36 -12.13 -3.89
N GLY A 644 -9.27 -11.18 -4.10
CA GLY A 644 -9.25 -9.87 -3.45
C GLY A 644 -8.61 -8.76 -4.31
N PRO A 645 -8.92 -7.49 -4.01
CA PRO A 645 -8.37 -6.34 -4.71
C PRO A 645 -6.84 -6.25 -4.63
N SER A 646 -6.23 -6.66 -3.52
CA SER A 646 -4.78 -6.52 -3.31
C SER A 646 -4.00 -7.40 -4.27
N VAL A 647 -4.39 -8.67 -4.38
CA VAL A 647 -3.78 -9.63 -5.31
C VAL A 647 -3.96 -9.14 -6.74
N THR A 648 -5.18 -8.76 -7.10
CA THR A 648 -5.53 -8.45 -8.49
C THR A 648 -4.87 -7.17 -8.97
N MET A 649 -4.93 -6.10 -8.16
CA MET A 649 -4.29 -4.83 -8.49
C MET A 649 -2.77 -4.96 -8.51
N ALA A 650 -2.16 -5.65 -7.54
CA ALA A 650 -0.71 -5.84 -7.52
C ALA A 650 -0.22 -6.67 -8.72
N ALA A 651 -0.90 -7.78 -9.04
CA ALA A 651 -0.56 -8.61 -10.19
C ALA A 651 -0.67 -7.81 -11.51
N TYR A 652 -1.73 -7.02 -11.66
CA TYR A 652 -1.90 -6.18 -12.83
C TYR A 652 -0.80 -5.13 -12.96
N VAL A 653 -0.52 -4.39 -11.87
CA VAL A 653 0.53 -3.36 -11.89
C VAL A 653 1.90 -3.99 -12.14
N ALA A 654 2.17 -5.19 -11.63
CA ALA A 654 3.39 -5.93 -11.91
C ALA A 654 3.57 -6.18 -13.43
N VAL A 655 2.52 -6.66 -14.09
CA VAL A 655 2.53 -6.93 -15.54
C VAL A 655 2.67 -5.63 -16.35
N ASP A 656 1.93 -4.58 -15.98
CA ASP A 656 1.99 -3.27 -16.62
C ASP A 656 3.41 -2.66 -16.52
N GLU A 657 4.01 -2.71 -15.33
CA GLU A 657 5.39 -2.26 -15.12
C GLU A 657 6.40 -3.08 -15.91
N HIS A 658 6.23 -4.41 -15.94
CA HIS A 658 7.13 -5.26 -16.71
C HIS A 658 7.08 -4.92 -18.22
N ARG A 659 5.88 -4.69 -18.78
CA ARG A 659 5.73 -4.27 -20.17
C ARG A 659 6.41 -2.93 -20.45
N ARG A 660 6.35 -1.98 -19.53
CA ARG A 660 7.05 -0.69 -19.64
C ARG A 660 8.55 -0.87 -19.59
N GLU A 661 9.06 -1.68 -18.67
CA GLU A 661 10.48 -2.01 -18.55
C GLU A 661 11.02 -2.61 -19.85
N GLN A 662 10.32 -3.59 -20.42
CA GLN A 662 10.68 -4.18 -21.72
C GLN A 662 10.65 -3.16 -22.86
N SER A 663 9.67 -2.24 -22.86
CA SER A 663 9.57 -1.20 -23.87
C SER A 663 10.73 -0.20 -23.79
N MET A 664 11.16 0.16 -22.58
CA MET A 664 12.33 1.03 -22.37
C MET A 664 13.62 0.34 -22.82
N LEU A 665 13.82 -0.94 -22.46
CA LEU A 665 14.98 -1.72 -22.89
C LEU A 665 15.03 -1.87 -24.41
N ALA A 666 13.89 -2.11 -25.05
CA ALA A 666 13.81 -2.17 -26.51
C ALA A 666 14.13 -0.82 -27.17
N ALA A 667 13.69 0.30 -26.59
CA ALA A 667 14.03 1.63 -27.08
C ALA A 667 15.52 1.93 -26.91
N GLU A 668 16.11 1.59 -25.77
CA GLU A 668 17.54 1.73 -25.50
C GLU A 668 18.39 0.91 -26.48
N LYS A 669 18.03 -0.36 -26.72
CA LYS A 669 18.69 -1.21 -27.73
C LYS A 669 18.65 -0.59 -29.13
N ARG A 670 17.54 0.05 -29.52
CA ARG A 670 17.44 0.73 -30.82
C ARG A 670 18.36 1.95 -30.91
N LEU A 671 18.49 2.72 -29.83
CA LEU A 671 19.41 3.86 -29.79
C LEU A 671 20.87 3.40 -29.87
N ILE A 672 21.22 2.30 -29.21
CA ILE A 672 22.58 1.72 -29.29
C ILE A 672 22.88 1.24 -30.71
N VAL A 673 21.96 0.52 -31.36
CA VAL A 673 22.14 0.05 -32.74
C VAL A 673 22.21 1.23 -33.73
N ALA A 674 21.39 2.26 -33.53
CA ALA A 674 21.44 3.47 -34.36
C ALA A 674 22.74 4.26 -34.17
N GLY A 675 23.30 4.30 -32.96
CA GLY A 675 24.60 4.93 -32.70
C GLY A 675 25.79 4.10 -33.18
N ALA A 676 25.67 2.77 -33.19
CA ALA A 676 26.73 1.84 -33.58
C ALA A 676 26.79 1.55 -35.09
N THR A 677 26.10 2.33 -35.93
CA THR A 677 26.21 2.27 -37.39
C THR A 677 26.89 3.54 -37.93
N PRO A 678 28.24 3.61 -37.91
CA PRO A 678 28.98 4.80 -38.33
C PRO A 678 28.82 5.14 -39.82
N ASP A 679 28.42 4.15 -40.63
CA ASP A 679 28.38 4.25 -42.09
C ASP A 679 26.98 4.57 -42.65
N ALA A 680 26.07 5.17 -41.86
CA ALA A 680 24.85 5.73 -42.44
C ALA A 680 25.29 6.78 -43.49
N PRO A 681 25.09 6.52 -44.80
CA PRO A 681 25.72 7.29 -45.85
C PRO A 681 25.29 8.74 -45.68
N SER A 682 26.28 9.61 -45.47
CA SER A 682 26.09 11.06 -45.42
C SER A 682 25.12 11.41 -46.54
N ALA A 683 23.94 11.93 -46.16
CA ALA A 683 22.94 12.36 -47.12
C ALA A 683 23.65 13.31 -48.10
N ARG A 684 23.98 12.79 -49.29
CA ARG A 684 24.61 13.56 -50.36
C ARG A 684 23.66 14.71 -50.64
N SER A 685 24.10 15.91 -50.26
CA SER A 685 23.62 17.16 -50.83
C SER A 685 23.49 16.94 -52.33
N THR A 686 22.27 17.06 -52.82
CA THR A 686 21.89 16.88 -54.21
C THR A 686 22.40 18.10 -54.98
N THR A 687 23.68 18.08 -55.35
CA THR A 687 24.21 18.95 -56.39
C THR A 687 24.79 18.09 -57.51
N VAL A 688 23.97 17.96 -58.55
CA VAL A 688 24.30 18.01 -59.99
C VAL A 688 25.62 17.37 -60.46
N SER A 689 25.46 16.31 -61.27
CA SER A 689 26.22 15.94 -62.47
C SER A 689 27.75 16.06 -62.46
N CYS A 690 28.46 14.92 -62.49
CA CYS A 690 29.24 14.53 -63.68
C CYS A 690 29.71 13.06 -63.61
N SER A 691 29.67 12.42 -64.77
CA SER A 691 30.17 11.08 -65.10
C SER A 691 31.66 10.87 -64.80
N ARG A 692 32.07 9.66 -64.33
CA ARG A 692 33.08 8.70 -64.88
C ARG A 692 33.65 7.72 -63.80
N PRO A 693 34.47 6.69 -64.12
CA PRO A 693 34.06 5.29 -64.00
C PRO A 693 34.81 4.45 -62.93
N ARG A 694 34.23 3.26 -62.71
CA ARG A 694 34.71 2.07 -61.98
C ARG A 694 36.22 1.80 -62.06
N THR A 695 36.84 1.52 -60.91
CA THR A 695 37.76 0.39 -60.70
C THR A 695 37.90 0.06 -59.20
N ALA A 696 38.00 -1.25 -58.91
CA ALA A 696 38.51 -1.90 -57.69
C ALA A 696 37.73 -1.74 -56.37
N GLN A 697 36.84 -2.70 -56.10
CA GLN A 697 36.24 -2.94 -54.78
C GLN A 697 36.28 -4.44 -54.47
N SER A 698 37.42 -4.91 -53.97
CA SER A 698 37.59 -6.21 -53.33
C SER A 698 38.66 -6.03 -52.25
N ASP A 699 38.24 -5.85 -50.98
CA ASP A 699 39.01 -6.26 -49.78
C ASP A 699 38.43 -5.80 -48.43
N LEU A 700 37.34 -5.03 -48.39
CA LEU A 700 36.78 -4.54 -47.13
C LEU A 700 35.60 -5.36 -46.56
N LYS A 701 35.40 -6.60 -47.01
CA LYS A 701 34.28 -7.45 -46.54
C LYS A 701 34.61 -8.46 -45.44
N GLU A 702 35.86 -8.56 -45.01
CA GLU A 702 36.29 -9.66 -44.10
C GLU A 702 36.57 -9.24 -42.66
N ARG A 703 36.59 -7.94 -42.33
CA ARG A 703 36.92 -7.46 -40.95
C ARG A 703 35.74 -7.05 -40.07
N ALA A 704 34.50 -7.10 -40.55
CA ALA A 704 33.31 -6.68 -39.77
C ALA A 704 32.56 -7.81 -39.04
N ARG A 705 33.20 -8.97 -38.77
CA ARG A 705 32.54 -10.15 -38.17
C ARG A 705 32.94 -10.51 -36.73
N TYR A 706 33.74 -9.71 -36.04
CA TYR A 706 34.23 -10.07 -34.70
C TYR A 706 33.98 -9.01 -33.62
N ILE A 707 32.82 -8.36 -33.58
CA ILE A 707 32.38 -7.64 -32.37
C ILE A 707 30.87 -7.78 -32.20
N LEU A 708 30.42 -8.98 -31.87
CA LEU A 708 29.13 -9.23 -31.22
C LEU A 708 29.10 -10.71 -30.87
N VAL A 709 29.34 -11.02 -29.58
CA VAL A 709 28.64 -12.04 -28.77
C VAL A 709 29.37 -12.06 -27.43
N ASN A 710 28.85 -11.29 -26.48
CA ASN A 710 28.85 -11.69 -25.08
C ASN A 710 27.38 -11.92 -24.71
N GLU A 711 26.75 -12.83 -25.45
CA GLU A 711 25.54 -13.51 -24.95
C GLU A 711 26.01 -14.68 -24.12
N VAL A 712 25.53 -14.64 -22.89
CA VAL A 712 25.67 -15.67 -21.86
C VAL A 712 25.22 -17.01 -22.43
N ILE A 713 26.10 -17.99 -22.27
CA ILE A 713 25.86 -19.42 -22.51
C ILE A 713 24.69 -19.87 -21.62
N GLU A 714 23.49 -19.90 -22.18
CA GLU A 714 22.42 -20.81 -21.74
C GLU A 714 22.38 -22.00 -22.70
N GLU A 715 23.19 -23.03 -22.42
CA GLU A 715 22.84 -24.41 -22.81
C GLU A 715 23.80 -25.40 -22.15
N THR A 716 23.42 -25.96 -20.99
CA THR A 716 23.70 -27.37 -20.67
C THR A 716 22.74 -27.87 -19.60
N ILE A 717 22.25 -29.11 -19.75
CA ILE A 717 21.40 -29.91 -18.85
C ILE A 717 19.89 -29.85 -19.16
N VAL A 718 19.43 -30.59 -20.16
CA VAL A 718 18.80 -31.93 -20.03
C VAL A 718 18.47 -32.43 -21.44
N ARG A 719 19.25 -33.39 -21.96
CA ARG A 719 18.75 -34.43 -22.89
C ARG A 719 19.80 -35.55 -23.00
N SER A 720 19.81 -36.42 -22.01
CA SER A 720 20.32 -37.78 -22.17
C SER A 720 19.11 -38.70 -22.37
N ASN A 721 18.90 -39.19 -23.59
CA ASN A 721 18.26 -40.48 -23.77
C ASN A 721 18.84 -41.16 -25.01
N PRO A 722 19.65 -42.24 -24.86
CA PRO A 722 20.21 -42.96 -25.98
C PRO A 722 19.25 -44.06 -26.43
N GLY A 723 19.17 -44.26 -27.75
CA GLY A 723 18.76 -45.53 -28.33
C GLY A 723 17.35 -45.58 -28.94
N ARG A 724 17.29 -45.52 -30.27
CA ARG A 724 16.75 -46.65 -31.05
C ARG A 724 17.04 -46.51 -32.55
N VAL A 725 17.92 -47.39 -32.98
CA VAL A 725 18.05 -48.03 -34.30
C VAL A 725 16.68 -48.37 -34.90
N ARG A 726 16.40 -47.99 -36.17
CA ARG A 726 16.36 -48.85 -37.38
C ARG A 726 15.48 -48.28 -38.52
N ARG A 727 16.05 -48.41 -39.73
CA ARG A 727 15.50 -48.27 -41.10
C ARG A 727 15.22 -46.88 -41.62
#